data_AF-A0AAJ5ZY27-F1
#
_entry.id   AF-A0AAJ5ZY27-F1
#
_cell.length_a   1.000
_cell.length_b   1.000
_cell.length_c   1.000
_cell.angle_alpha   90.00
_cell.angle_beta   90.00
_cell.angle_gamma   90.00
#
_symmetry.space_group_name_H-M   'P 1'
#
loop_
_entity.id
_entity.type
_entity.pdbx_description
1 polymer ?
#
loop_
_entity_poly.entity_id
_entity_poly.type
_entity_poly.pdbx_seq_one_letter_code
_entity_poly.pdbx_strand_id
1 'polypeptide(L)'
;MAKLETIWRQKTDDQHRKALKKRLTKKSAQVLFNSLKSAANEKDIENAWRKVFTEYYVENYDEGFEITSPENVDGFISARSGALIFALRLLLEFKQGTDLTRVNDRARITCQCIHYMHAFKEKGYELPTVIVGADENQAFALLAGNFYKYLERDYEWGIAPSSAYKRDLKLMRDLQDDANLAVYPFQFVGGNVNERYNSLLDLFDSIDSIVQADGKETYKVAVSPATIVGMFDEFNHIAFREPDKIQPVKAVNMFMQMLTGKNSNDYYFLPRNRNLYHLPGDEKAKVYGVRLEAYLNHYDRNFTPKEVDQLTAIADRLIEANERRFKGDFWTPTIWAQRADELLKEVIADDYKDDSLVWDCAAGVRNLTREFNYDELFISTYHEDEVYLGEGYNPEAKAAFQYDFLNDDVLLNPKDKPDPHDWKMPESLFNALIDAGKTNKRVVFYTNPPYGTATNVKADGTSKKGIAKSKVNELMVKQGISKASQQLYCQFFTRIVKLVDDFELKNVYIGFFTKPRFFAGGDYFEKFNQFFFSRFKFVKGNLLNAGEFSDTANTWPITFAVYQLGTGCTDQPTNQFTIEQSDYSNGKAKVDVVGTHTMQKVYNNDALSTWAREPLKQGCFVKMVKGTYPQLSSALNESRGKKPRGWLHQGSLGYMVSNSNNIGEGTTNSGVWLVSGSAYKGNGFNVMPENFDRACVNFTARRAIAPTWYNEQDNYHAPDTSNPKYQEFVNDALVFTLFENASYQAAYRDEDWSNTNVPGKWANQWFWLPIGLVKEHVENDSNLNPIYDDLRGDQDRFIAKQIAHRSFSNEAQAVLDAAEKVWLETLPNRAMLFDDYPKYYLEAWDAGWFQIKQINHLYPAASYDQFRECFEKLKQKSGQLVYDLGMLNK
;
A
#
# COMPACT_ATOMS: atom_id res chain seq x y z
N MET A 1 16.69 -50.95 -13.24
CA MET A 1 15.23 -50.81 -13.01
C MET A 1 14.86 -49.36 -12.75
N ALA A 2 15.23 -48.74 -11.61
CA ALA A 2 14.94 -47.31 -11.34
C ALA A 2 15.37 -46.35 -12.46
N LYS A 3 16.58 -46.50 -13.02
CA LYS A 3 17.06 -45.67 -14.15
C LYS A 3 16.29 -45.86 -15.46
N LEU A 4 15.71 -47.05 -15.67
CA LEU A 4 14.87 -47.37 -16.83
C LEU A 4 13.44 -46.82 -16.64
N GLU A 5 12.90 -46.91 -15.42
CA GLU A 5 11.63 -46.27 -15.05
C GLU A 5 11.72 -44.75 -15.16
N THR A 6 12.82 -44.12 -14.75
CA THR A 6 13.03 -42.67 -14.91
C THR A 6 13.07 -42.24 -16.38
N ILE A 7 13.80 -42.99 -17.23
CA ILE A 7 13.86 -42.69 -18.68
C ILE A 7 12.49 -42.91 -19.34
N TRP A 8 11.74 -43.91 -18.90
CA TRP A 8 10.41 -44.20 -19.41
C TRP A 8 9.37 -43.16 -18.98
N ARG A 9 9.39 -42.72 -17.72
CA ARG A 9 8.56 -41.60 -17.23
C ARG A 9 8.87 -40.30 -17.95
N GLN A 10 10.15 -39.90 -18.04
CA GLN A 10 10.56 -38.69 -18.77
C GLN A 10 10.11 -38.72 -20.24
N LYS A 11 10.24 -39.86 -20.93
CA LYS A 11 9.74 -39.98 -22.31
C LYS A 11 8.22 -39.87 -22.41
N THR A 12 7.49 -40.37 -21.42
CA THR A 12 6.02 -40.31 -21.37
C THR A 12 5.55 -38.89 -21.07
N ASP A 13 6.17 -38.22 -20.10
CA ASP A 13 5.90 -36.82 -19.74
C ASP A 13 6.23 -35.87 -20.90
N ASP A 14 7.35 -36.11 -21.60
CA ASP A 14 7.73 -35.34 -22.79
C ASP A 14 6.75 -35.52 -23.95
N GLN A 15 6.20 -36.73 -24.13
CA GLN A 15 5.18 -37.01 -25.14
C GLN A 15 3.84 -36.37 -24.79
N HIS A 16 3.43 -36.45 -23.53
CA HIS A 16 2.23 -35.82 -23.00
C HIS A 16 2.29 -34.29 -23.14
N ARG A 17 3.40 -33.68 -22.70
CA ARG A 17 3.62 -32.24 -22.81
C ARG A 17 3.66 -31.76 -24.27
N LYS A 18 4.13 -32.59 -25.21
CA LYS A 18 4.05 -32.30 -26.65
C LYS A 18 2.60 -32.32 -27.16
N ALA A 19 1.76 -33.22 -26.66
CA ALA A 19 0.35 -33.26 -27.02
C ALA A 19 -0.39 -32.01 -26.54
N LEU A 20 -0.19 -31.59 -25.29
CA LEU A 20 -0.75 -30.35 -24.74
C LEU A 20 -0.34 -29.12 -25.56
N LYS A 21 0.95 -29.00 -25.91
CA LYS A 21 1.48 -27.89 -26.72
C LYS A 21 0.95 -27.87 -28.15
N LYS A 22 0.50 -29.01 -28.69
CA LYS A 22 -0.15 -29.10 -30.00
C LYS A 22 -1.57 -28.53 -29.95
N ARG A 23 -2.30 -28.74 -28.85
CA ARG A 23 -3.65 -28.22 -28.63
C ARG A 23 -3.67 -26.76 -28.18
N LEU A 24 -2.69 -26.36 -27.35
CA LEU A 24 -2.49 -24.99 -26.88
C LEU A 24 -1.14 -24.46 -27.31
N THR A 25 -1.10 -23.70 -28.40
CA THR A 25 0.16 -23.12 -28.87
C THR A 25 0.61 -21.95 -27.99
N LYS A 26 1.92 -21.69 -27.95
CA LYS A 26 2.47 -20.49 -27.27
C LYS A 26 1.90 -19.19 -27.85
N LYS A 27 1.56 -19.17 -29.14
CA LYS A 27 0.93 -18.03 -29.81
C LYS A 27 -0.47 -17.77 -29.24
N SER A 28 -1.28 -18.82 -29.11
CA SER A 28 -2.62 -18.75 -28.49
C SER A 28 -2.55 -18.22 -27.05
N ALA A 29 -1.60 -18.72 -26.26
CA ALA A 29 -1.38 -18.23 -24.90
C ALA A 29 -1.00 -16.74 -24.86
N GLN A 30 -0.14 -16.27 -25.77
CA GLN A 30 0.21 -14.84 -25.84
C GLN A 30 -0.99 -13.97 -26.22
N VAL A 31 -1.87 -14.45 -27.11
CA VAL A 31 -3.12 -13.77 -27.47
C VAL A 31 -4.03 -13.65 -26.25
N LEU A 32 -4.19 -14.73 -25.46
CA LEU A 32 -4.92 -14.70 -24.20
C LEU A 32 -4.35 -13.64 -23.26
N PHE A 33 -3.06 -13.70 -22.93
CA PHE A 33 -2.43 -12.78 -21.97
C PHE A 33 -2.53 -11.31 -22.39
N ASN A 34 -2.39 -11.03 -23.69
CA ASN A 34 -2.55 -9.66 -24.21
C ASN A 34 -4.00 -9.18 -24.12
N SER A 35 -4.97 -10.07 -24.37
CA SER A 35 -6.40 -9.76 -24.29
C SER A 35 -6.80 -9.50 -22.84
N LEU A 36 -6.38 -10.34 -21.89
CA LEU A 36 -6.63 -10.14 -20.46
C LEU A 36 -5.99 -8.86 -19.94
N LYS A 37 -4.76 -8.53 -20.38
CA LYS A 37 -4.08 -7.28 -20.00
C LYS A 37 -4.81 -6.01 -20.49
N SER A 38 -5.55 -6.10 -21.59
CA SER A 38 -6.25 -4.97 -22.21
C SER A 38 -7.76 -4.96 -21.95
N ALA A 39 -8.26 -5.91 -21.16
CA ALA A 39 -9.68 -6.01 -20.81
C ALA A 39 -10.14 -4.80 -19.98
N ALA A 40 -11.25 -4.18 -20.37
CA ALA A 40 -11.82 -3.04 -19.67
C ALA A 40 -12.99 -3.46 -18.75
N ASN A 41 -13.65 -4.56 -19.07
CA ASN A 41 -14.82 -5.07 -18.34
C ASN A 41 -14.84 -6.61 -18.32
N GLU A 42 -15.72 -7.18 -17.49
CA GLU A 42 -15.91 -8.64 -17.34
C GLU A 42 -16.18 -9.37 -18.67
N LYS A 43 -16.86 -8.74 -19.63
CA LYS A 43 -17.16 -9.36 -20.93
C LYS A 43 -15.92 -9.52 -21.80
N ASP A 44 -14.95 -8.61 -21.71
CA ASP A 44 -13.67 -8.74 -22.41
C ASP A 44 -12.87 -9.94 -21.88
N ILE A 45 -12.90 -10.15 -20.56
CA ILE A 45 -12.28 -11.30 -19.88
C ILE A 45 -12.96 -12.60 -20.31
N GLU A 46 -14.30 -12.62 -20.29
CA GLU A 46 -15.11 -13.74 -20.74
C GLU A 46 -14.75 -14.14 -22.18
N ASN A 47 -14.72 -13.17 -23.10
CA ASN A 47 -14.39 -13.41 -24.51
C ASN A 47 -12.96 -13.96 -24.68
N ALA A 48 -11.99 -13.44 -23.93
CA ALA A 48 -10.60 -13.88 -23.99
C ALA A 48 -10.45 -15.34 -23.54
N TRP A 49 -11.04 -15.70 -22.40
CA TRP A 49 -11.03 -17.06 -21.88
C TRP A 49 -11.82 -18.02 -22.77
N ARG A 50 -13.04 -17.64 -23.17
CA ARG A 50 -13.88 -18.47 -24.05
C ARG A 50 -13.15 -18.82 -25.35
N LYS A 51 -12.39 -17.88 -25.91
CA LYS A 51 -11.58 -18.12 -27.11
C LYS A 51 -10.51 -19.18 -26.89
N VAL A 52 -9.69 -19.08 -25.85
CA VAL A 52 -8.60 -20.05 -25.61
C VAL A 52 -9.14 -21.46 -25.32
N PHE A 53 -10.27 -21.56 -24.60
CA PHE A 53 -10.94 -22.83 -24.33
C PHE A 53 -11.54 -23.44 -25.61
N THR A 54 -12.08 -22.62 -26.51
CA THR A 54 -12.57 -23.05 -27.83
C THR A 54 -11.42 -23.57 -28.68
N GLU A 55 -10.31 -22.83 -28.77
CA GLU A 55 -9.11 -23.27 -29.49
C GLU A 55 -8.62 -24.64 -28.98
N TYR A 56 -8.59 -24.82 -27.65
CA TYR A 56 -8.09 -26.06 -27.04
C TYR A 56 -9.01 -27.28 -27.24
N TYR A 57 -10.30 -27.16 -26.88
CA TYR A 57 -11.22 -28.31 -26.81
C TYR A 57 -12.09 -28.48 -28.05
N VAL A 58 -12.31 -27.45 -28.86
CA VAL A 58 -13.23 -27.50 -30.01
C VAL A 58 -12.48 -27.51 -31.32
N GLU A 59 -11.47 -26.64 -31.49
CA GLU A 59 -10.75 -26.50 -32.76
C GLU A 59 -9.59 -27.48 -32.89
N ASN A 60 -8.76 -27.58 -31.85
CA ASN A 60 -7.54 -28.40 -31.89
C ASN A 60 -7.71 -29.80 -31.27
N TYR A 61 -8.93 -30.15 -30.85
CA TYR A 61 -9.26 -31.45 -30.27
C TYR A 61 -10.38 -32.12 -31.08
N ASP A 62 -10.01 -33.12 -31.88
CA ASP A 62 -10.84 -33.78 -32.89
C ASP A 62 -11.78 -34.83 -32.27
N GLU A 63 -12.55 -34.41 -31.27
CA GLU A 63 -13.48 -35.27 -30.50
C GLU A 63 -14.92 -34.74 -30.51
N GLY A 64 -15.23 -33.76 -31.36
CA GLY A 64 -16.60 -33.31 -31.58
C GLY A 64 -17.23 -32.57 -30.40
N PHE A 65 -16.43 -31.86 -29.60
CA PHE A 65 -16.93 -30.95 -28.56
C PHE A 65 -17.54 -29.68 -29.16
N GLU A 66 -18.43 -29.06 -28.39
CA GLU A 66 -18.94 -27.72 -28.65
C GLU A 66 -18.99 -26.91 -27.36
N ILE A 67 -18.93 -25.58 -27.50
CA ILE A 67 -19.09 -24.64 -26.40
C ILE A 67 -20.41 -23.88 -26.54
N THR A 68 -21.30 -24.09 -25.57
CA THR A 68 -22.64 -23.47 -25.52
C THR A 68 -22.75 -22.56 -24.30
N SER A 69 -23.90 -21.90 -24.11
CA SER A 69 -24.19 -21.04 -22.96
C SER A 69 -25.60 -21.29 -22.39
N PRO A 70 -25.95 -22.54 -22.03
CA PRO A 70 -27.23 -22.84 -21.38
C PRO A 70 -27.37 -22.01 -20.11
N GLU A 71 -28.57 -21.51 -19.82
CA GLU A 71 -28.81 -20.64 -18.65
C GLU A 71 -27.93 -19.37 -18.58
N ASN A 72 -27.42 -18.91 -19.72
CA ASN A 72 -26.51 -17.76 -19.83
C ASN A 72 -25.19 -17.92 -19.05
N VAL A 73 -24.70 -19.15 -18.90
CA VAL A 73 -23.32 -19.38 -18.42
C VAL A 73 -22.30 -18.86 -19.43
N ASP A 74 -21.13 -18.46 -18.94
CA ASP A 74 -20.05 -17.92 -19.79
C ASP A 74 -19.56 -18.94 -20.81
N GLY A 75 -19.54 -20.22 -20.41
CA GLY A 75 -19.36 -21.33 -21.34
C GLY A 75 -19.66 -22.68 -20.72
N PHE A 76 -20.26 -23.56 -21.52
CA PHE A 76 -20.43 -24.98 -21.21
C PHE A 76 -19.87 -25.83 -22.35
N ILE A 77 -18.75 -26.52 -22.10
CA ILE A 77 -18.12 -27.40 -23.09
C ILE A 77 -18.62 -28.83 -22.86
N SER A 78 -19.24 -29.41 -23.89
CA SER A 78 -19.76 -30.78 -23.86
C SER A 78 -19.71 -31.40 -25.26
N ALA A 79 -19.86 -32.72 -25.36
CA ALA A 79 -19.85 -33.41 -26.64
C ALA A 79 -21.12 -33.08 -27.46
N ARG A 80 -20.99 -32.94 -28.78
CA ARG A 80 -22.14 -32.74 -29.68
C ARG A 80 -23.13 -33.90 -29.55
N SER A 81 -24.42 -33.59 -29.62
CA SER A 81 -25.51 -34.58 -29.58
C SER A 81 -25.26 -35.72 -30.58
N GLY A 82 -25.15 -36.96 -30.09
CA GLY A 82 -24.87 -38.16 -30.89
C GLY A 82 -23.41 -38.67 -30.90
N ALA A 83 -22.48 -37.96 -30.24
CA ALA A 83 -21.11 -38.45 -30.04
C ALA A 83 -21.05 -39.51 -28.91
N LEU A 84 -20.30 -40.60 -29.14
CA LEU A 84 -20.10 -41.72 -28.19
C LEU A 84 -19.03 -41.43 -27.11
N ILE A 85 -18.87 -40.16 -26.73
CA ILE A 85 -17.77 -39.67 -25.85
C ILE A 85 -18.38 -39.20 -24.54
N PHE A 86 -18.08 -39.91 -23.44
CA PHE A 86 -18.81 -39.82 -22.17
C PHE A 86 -18.17 -39.00 -21.04
N ALA A 87 -17.05 -38.28 -21.25
CA ALA A 87 -16.24 -37.85 -20.10
C ALA A 87 -16.18 -36.34 -19.79
N LEU A 88 -16.11 -35.44 -20.79
CA LEU A 88 -15.79 -34.03 -20.55
C LEU A 88 -17.04 -33.12 -20.58
N ARG A 89 -17.39 -32.55 -19.41
CA ARG A 89 -18.42 -31.50 -19.27
C ARG A 89 -17.87 -30.36 -18.43
N LEU A 90 -17.44 -29.27 -19.06
CA LEU A 90 -16.81 -28.13 -18.38
C LEU A 90 -17.78 -26.97 -18.22
N LEU A 91 -18.03 -26.57 -16.97
CA LEU A 91 -18.73 -25.31 -16.67
C LEU A 91 -17.70 -24.21 -16.42
N LEU A 92 -17.78 -23.14 -17.21
CA LEU A 92 -16.88 -22.00 -17.16
C LEU A 92 -17.62 -20.80 -16.57
N GLU A 93 -16.98 -20.10 -15.65
CA GLU A 93 -17.46 -18.83 -15.07
C GLU A 93 -16.28 -17.88 -14.83
N PHE A 94 -16.38 -16.67 -15.35
CA PHE A 94 -15.30 -15.68 -15.34
C PHE A 94 -15.72 -14.41 -14.63
N LYS A 95 -14.80 -13.76 -13.93
CA LYS A 95 -15.07 -12.55 -13.14
C LYS A 95 -13.99 -11.50 -13.35
N GLN A 96 -14.35 -10.23 -13.15
CA GLN A 96 -13.41 -9.12 -13.15
C GLN A 96 -12.94 -8.79 -11.72
N GLY A 97 -11.63 -8.57 -11.54
CA GLY A 97 -11.07 -7.99 -10.31
C GLY A 97 -11.22 -8.85 -9.06
N THR A 98 -11.20 -10.18 -9.21
CA THR A 98 -11.17 -11.11 -8.08
C THR A 98 -9.74 -11.37 -7.61
N ASP A 99 -9.59 -11.94 -6.41
CA ASP A 99 -8.34 -12.52 -5.94
C ASP A 99 -8.60 -13.99 -5.65
N LEU A 100 -8.41 -14.84 -6.66
CA LEU A 100 -8.71 -16.26 -6.59
C LEU A 100 -7.79 -17.02 -5.62
N THR A 101 -6.78 -16.40 -5.00
CA THR A 101 -6.08 -16.96 -3.83
C THR A 101 -6.98 -17.01 -2.59
N ARG A 102 -8.01 -16.15 -2.52
CA ARG A 102 -8.99 -16.09 -1.43
C ARG A 102 -10.09 -17.12 -1.63
N VAL A 103 -10.32 -17.92 -0.59
CA VAL A 103 -11.44 -18.89 -0.55
C VAL A 103 -12.78 -18.20 -0.81
N ASN A 104 -12.98 -16.98 -0.31
CA ASN A 104 -14.21 -16.23 -0.49
C ASN A 104 -14.55 -15.95 -1.97
N ASP A 105 -13.55 -15.59 -2.78
CA ASP A 105 -13.78 -15.25 -4.19
C ASP A 105 -14.04 -16.52 -5.01
N ARG A 106 -13.36 -17.63 -4.68
CA ARG A 106 -13.68 -18.96 -5.23
C ARG A 106 -15.08 -19.43 -4.81
N ALA A 107 -15.48 -19.20 -3.56
CA ALA A 107 -16.81 -19.54 -3.06
C ALA A 107 -17.90 -18.73 -3.77
N ARG A 108 -17.67 -17.44 -4.04
CA ARG A 108 -18.57 -16.60 -4.83
C ARG A 108 -18.84 -17.19 -6.22
N ILE A 109 -17.78 -17.54 -6.96
CA ILE A 109 -17.89 -18.15 -8.29
C ILE A 109 -18.58 -19.52 -8.20
N THR A 110 -18.20 -20.34 -7.21
CA THR A 110 -18.76 -21.68 -7.03
C THR A 110 -20.23 -21.65 -6.63
N CYS A 111 -20.66 -20.67 -5.83
CA CYS A 111 -22.06 -20.47 -5.44
C CYS A 111 -22.93 -20.20 -6.68
N GLN A 112 -22.47 -19.32 -7.56
CA GLN A 112 -23.11 -19.06 -8.85
C GLN A 112 -23.14 -20.33 -9.72
N CYS A 113 -22.04 -21.09 -9.78
CA CYS A 113 -21.99 -22.36 -10.51
C CYS A 113 -22.97 -23.41 -9.97
N ILE A 114 -23.17 -23.48 -8.65
CA ILE A 114 -24.14 -24.40 -8.04
C ILE A 114 -25.58 -24.02 -8.39
N HIS A 115 -25.89 -22.73 -8.46
CA HIS A 115 -27.19 -22.26 -8.96
C HIS A 115 -27.41 -22.62 -10.43
N TYR A 116 -26.38 -22.53 -11.28
CA TYR A 116 -26.46 -23.04 -12.66
C TYR A 116 -26.66 -24.56 -12.71
N MET A 117 -25.92 -25.32 -11.90
CA MET A 117 -26.07 -26.78 -11.82
C MET A 117 -27.47 -27.19 -11.34
N HIS A 118 -28.07 -26.44 -10.42
CA HIS A 118 -29.46 -26.67 -10.00
C HIS A 118 -30.42 -26.40 -11.18
N ALA A 119 -30.27 -25.28 -11.88
CA ALA A 119 -31.06 -24.99 -13.08
C ALA A 119 -30.86 -26.04 -14.19
N PHE A 120 -29.64 -26.58 -14.34
CA PHE A 120 -29.33 -27.65 -15.28
C PHE A 120 -30.11 -28.92 -14.93
N LYS A 121 -30.08 -29.33 -13.65
CA LYS A 121 -30.82 -30.49 -13.15
C LYS A 121 -32.33 -30.35 -13.40
N GLU A 122 -32.91 -29.19 -13.11
CA GLU A 122 -34.35 -28.95 -13.28
C GLU A 122 -34.80 -28.96 -14.75
N LYS A 123 -33.93 -28.50 -15.66
CA LYS A 123 -34.22 -28.41 -17.11
C LYS A 123 -33.72 -29.61 -17.91
N GLY A 124 -33.17 -30.63 -17.24
CA GLY A 124 -32.69 -31.86 -17.87
C GLY A 124 -31.39 -31.71 -18.66
N TYR A 125 -30.59 -30.67 -18.41
CA TYR A 125 -29.24 -30.56 -18.92
C TYR A 125 -28.28 -31.47 -18.15
N GLU A 126 -27.20 -31.90 -18.80
CA GLU A 126 -26.17 -32.68 -18.13
C GLU A 126 -25.36 -31.84 -17.13
N LEU A 127 -25.05 -32.40 -15.95
CA LEU A 127 -24.24 -31.73 -14.95
C LEU A 127 -22.75 -31.71 -15.34
N PRO A 128 -22.01 -30.63 -15.05
CA PRO A 128 -20.58 -30.54 -15.35
C PRO A 128 -19.79 -31.58 -14.55
N THR A 129 -18.68 -32.05 -15.12
CA THR A 129 -17.66 -32.84 -14.41
C THR A 129 -16.59 -31.95 -13.78
N VAL A 130 -16.32 -30.78 -14.38
CA VAL A 130 -15.36 -29.80 -13.86
C VAL A 130 -15.97 -28.40 -13.87
N ILE A 131 -15.69 -27.62 -12.82
CA ILE A 131 -15.96 -26.18 -12.76
C ILE A 131 -14.63 -25.44 -12.92
N VAL A 132 -14.58 -24.46 -13.81
CA VAL A 132 -13.43 -23.57 -13.97
C VAL A 132 -13.85 -22.14 -13.66
N GLY A 133 -13.14 -21.52 -12.71
CA GLY A 133 -13.26 -20.11 -12.40
C GLY A 133 -12.00 -19.35 -12.80
N ALA A 134 -12.11 -18.21 -13.48
CA ALA A 134 -10.94 -17.40 -13.84
C ALA A 134 -11.21 -15.89 -13.85
N ASP A 135 -10.12 -15.13 -13.76
CA ASP A 135 -10.10 -13.66 -13.90
C ASP A 135 -8.97 -13.20 -14.84
N GLU A 136 -8.55 -11.93 -14.77
CA GLU A 136 -7.47 -11.36 -15.58
C GLU A 136 -6.12 -12.06 -15.40
N ASN A 137 -5.89 -12.61 -14.20
CA ASN A 137 -4.56 -12.95 -13.70
C ASN A 137 -4.48 -14.38 -13.17
N GLN A 138 -5.61 -15.02 -12.86
CA GLN A 138 -5.67 -16.28 -12.13
C GLN A 138 -6.79 -17.18 -12.67
N ALA A 139 -6.64 -18.51 -12.50
CA ALA A 139 -7.70 -19.47 -12.75
C ALA A 139 -7.62 -20.64 -11.76
N PHE A 140 -8.73 -21.30 -11.49
CA PHE A 140 -8.77 -22.55 -10.73
C PHE A 140 -9.72 -23.55 -11.40
N ALA A 141 -9.50 -24.84 -11.13
CA ALA A 141 -10.37 -25.92 -11.56
C ALA A 141 -10.84 -26.74 -10.34
N LEU A 142 -12.11 -27.14 -10.34
CA LEU A 142 -12.73 -27.95 -9.28
C LEU A 142 -13.40 -29.18 -9.87
N LEU A 143 -13.37 -30.30 -9.14
CA LEU A 143 -14.21 -31.46 -9.44
C LEU A 143 -15.67 -31.13 -9.06
N ALA A 144 -16.54 -30.99 -10.06
CA ALA A 144 -17.93 -30.56 -9.85
C ALA A 144 -18.72 -31.54 -8.96
N GLY A 145 -18.41 -32.84 -9.03
CA GLY A 145 -19.06 -33.88 -8.24
C GLY A 145 -18.98 -33.67 -6.72
N ASN A 146 -17.93 -33.00 -6.23
CA ASN A 146 -17.79 -32.67 -4.81
C ASN A 146 -18.88 -31.70 -4.30
N PHE A 147 -19.54 -31.00 -5.23
CA PHE A 147 -20.53 -29.98 -4.94
C PHE A 147 -21.97 -30.44 -5.23
N TYR A 148 -22.18 -31.63 -5.79
CA TYR A 148 -23.53 -32.15 -6.09
C TYR A 148 -24.40 -32.31 -4.83
N LYS A 149 -23.78 -32.54 -3.68
CA LYS A 149 -24.45 -32.58 -2.36
C LYS A 149 -25.24 -31.30 -2.04
N TYR A 150 -24.90 -30.17 -2.67
CA TYR A 150 -25.59 -28.89 -2.49
C TYR A 150 -26.89 -28.80 -3.30
N LEU A 151 -27.04 -29.60 -4.36
CA LEU A 151 -28.24 -29.60 -5.22
C LEU A 151 -29.45 -30.27 -4.57
N GLU A 152 -29.24 -31.00 -3.47
CA GLU A 152 -30.29 -31.72 -2.73
C GLU A 152 -30.70 -31.00 -1.43
N ARG A 153 -30.21 -29.77 -1.22
CA ARG A 153 -30.44 -28.99 0.00
C ARG A 153 -31.37 -27.81 -0.27
N ASP A 154 -32.01 -27.33 0.79
CA ASP A 154 -32.87 -26.15 0.71
C ASP A 154 -32.03 -24.87 0.70
N TYR A 155 -31.97 -24.26 -0.48
CA TYR A 155 -31.30 -23.00 -0.79
C TYR A 155 -32.23 -22.09 -1.60
N GLU A 156 -31.84 -20.84 -1.85
CA GLU A 156 -32.71 -19.84 -2.48
C GLU A 156 -32.74 -19.96 -4.02
N TRP A 157 -33.19 -21.09 -4.56
CA TRP A 157 -33.12 -21.40 -6.00
C TRP A 157 -33.86 -20.44 -6.95
N GLY A 158 -34.76 -19.59 -6.43
CA GLY A 158 -35.52 -18.62 -7.22
C GLY A 158 -34.76 -17.34 -7.58
N ILE A 159 -33.50 -17.19 -7.15
CA ILE A 159 -32.68 -16.01 -7.45
C ILE A 159 -31.88 -16.20 -8.74
N ALA A 160 -31.51 -15.09 -9.39
CA ALA A 160 -30.59 -15.13 -10.51
C ALA A 160 -29.22 -15.68 -10.05
N PRO A 161 -28.62 -16.66 -10.76
CA PRO A 161 -27.32 -17.26 -10.38
C PRO A 161 -26.22 -16.21 -10.15
N SER A 162 -26.17 -15.16 -10.97
CA SER A 162 -25.21 -14.04 -10.82
C SER A 162 -25.37 -13.23 -9.53
N SER A 163 -26.52 -13.33 -8.86
CA SER A 163 -26.81 -12.72 -7.56
C SER A 163 -26.77 -13.70 -6.40
N ALA A 164 -26.52 -15.00 -6.66
CA ALA A 164 -26.59 -16.05 -5.67
C ALA A 164 -25.69 -15.76 -4.46
N TYR A 165 -24.46 -15.34 -4.71
CA TYR A 165 -23.50 -15.03 -3.65
C TYR A 165 -23.92 -13.87 -2.71
N LYS A 166 -24.89 -13.04 -3.10
CA LYS A 166 -25.41 -11.92 -2.29
C LYS A 166 -26.69 -12.27 -1.55
N ARG A 167 -27.49 -13.19 -2.10
CA ARG A 167 -28.86 -13.44 -1.63
C ARG A 167 -28.98 -14.81 -0.96
N ASP A 168 -28.26 -15.81 -1.46
CA ASP A 168 -28.19 -17.14 -0.86
C ASP A 168 -27.02 -17.25 0.11
N LEU A 169 -27.16 -16.52 1.23
CA LEU A 169 -26.13 -16.47 2.26
C LEU A 169 -25.89 -17.83 2.92
N LYS A 170 -26.89 -18.72 2.90
CA LYS A 170 -26.78 -20.07 3.44
C LYS A 170 -25.82 -20.92 2.60
N LEU A 171 -25.99 -20.94 1.27
CA LEU A 171 -25.06 -21.64 0.37
C LEU A 171 -23.66 -21.04 0.43
N MET A 172 -23.54 -19.71 0.49
CA MET A 172 -22.24 -19.05 0.62
C MET A 172 -21.48 -19.45 1.87
N ARG A 173 -22.15 -19.53 3.03
CA ARG A 173 -21.55 -20.00 4.29
C ARG A 173 -21.05 -21.44 4.15
N ASP A 174 -21.91 -22.33 3.65
CA ASP A 174 -21.58 -23.74 3.49
C ASP A 174 -20.42 -24.00 2.52
N LEU A 175 -20.20 -23.09 1.56
CA LEU A 175 -19.07 -23.15 0.63
C LEU A 175 -17.78 -22.59 1.21
N GLN A 176 -17.83 -21.50 1.99
CA GLN A 176 -16.63 -20.92 2.61
C GLN A 176 -15.91 -21.93 3.53
N ASP A 177 -16.66 -22.84 4.16
CA ASP A 177 -16.13 -23.90 5.01
C ASP A 177 -15.85 -25.22 4.25
N ASP A 178 -16.13 -25.30 2.95
CA ASP A 178 -15.89 -26.50 2.15
C ASP A 178 -14.41 -26.63 1.77
N ALA A 179 -13.75 -27.66 2.32
CA ALA A 179 -12.36 -27.99 2.04
C ALA A 179 -12.06 -28.23 0.55
N ASN A 180 -13.07 -28.58 -0.26
CA ASN A 180 -12.93 -28.76 -1.70
C ASN A 180 -12.66 -27.45 -2.46
N LEU A 181 -12.85 -26.28 -1.82
CA LEU A 181 -12.43 -24.99 -2.37
C LEU A 181 -10.98 -24.64 -2.08
N ALA A 182 -10.25 -25.43 -1.28
CA ALA A 182 -8.83 -25.21 -0.98
C ALA A 182 -7.92 -25.69 -2.12
N VAL A 183 -8.16 -25.19 -3.34
CA VAL A 183 -7.37 -25.49 -4.54
C VAL A 183 -6.35 -24.40 -4.84
N TYR A 184 -5.28 -24.77 -5.55
CA TYR A 184 -4.30 -23.83 -6.08
C TYR A 184 -4.88 -23.08 -7.28
N PRO A 185 -4.88 -21.74 -7.25
CA PRO A 185 -5.16 -20.93 -8.43
C PRO A 185 -3.89 -20.79 -9.27
N PHE A 186 -3.96 -21.25 -10.51
CA PHE A 186 -2.95 -21.05 -11.54
C PHE A 186 -2.75 -19.55 -11.78
N GLN A 187 -1.48 -19.11 -11.81
CA GLN A 187 -1.12 -17.70 -11.96
C GLN A 187 -0.66 -17.39 -13.39
N PHE A 188 -1.11 -16.25 -13.93
CA PHE A 188 -0.74 -15.73 -15.25
C PHE A 188 -0.11 -14.34 -15.16
N VAL A 189 0.27 -13.92 -13.96
CA VAL A 189 1.01 -12.68 -13.68
C VAL A 189 2.36 -12.98 -13.05
N GLY A 190 3.32 -12.08 -13.26
CA GLY A 190 4.72 -12.33 -12.90
C GLY A 190 5.42 -13.30 -13.87
N GLY A 191 6.74 -13.42 -13.72
CA GLY A 191 7.57 -14.30 -14.54
C GLY A 191 7.69 -13.91 -16.02
N ASN A 192 8.45 -14.68 -16.79
CA ASN A 192 8.56 -14.52 -18.23
C ASN A 192 7.43 -15.24 -18.99
N VAL A 193 7.26 -14.95 -20.28
CA VAL A 193 6.18 -15.52 -21.12
C VAL A 193 6.16 -17.05 -21.14
N ASN A 194 7.33 -17.71 -21.07
CA ASN A 194 7.37 -19.18 -21.05
C ASN A 194 6.79 -19.75 -19.76
N GLU A 195 7.01 -19.06 -18.64
CA GLU A 195 6.55 -19.50 -17.31
C GLU A 195 5.03 -19.41 -17.23
N ARG A 196 4.47 -18.28 -17.66
CA ARG A 196 3.01 -18.12 -17.78
C ARG A 196 2.38 -19.12 -18.75
N TYR A 197 3.04 -19.38 -19.88
CA TYR A 197 2.58 -20.41 -20.82
C TYR A 197 2.58 -21.81 -20.20
N ASN A 198 3.60 -22.15 -19.41
CA ASN A 198 3.63 -23.43 -18.71
C ASN A 198 2.54 -23.53 -17.64
N SER A 199 2.31 -22.47 -16.86
CA SER A 199 1.19 -22.40 -15.89
C SER A 199 -0.17 -22.62 -16.56
N LEU A 200 -0.35 -22.04 -17.76
CA LEU A 200 -1.56 -22.25 -18.55
C LEU A 200 -1.68 -23.69 -19.07
N LEU A 201 -0.59 -24.31 -19.53
CA LEU A 201 -0.60 -25.73 -19.88
C LEU A 201 -0.94 -26.61 -18.67
N ASP A 202 -0.47 -26.27 -17.47
CA ASP A 202 -0.75 -27.01 -16.24
C ASP A 202 -2.22 -26.91 -15.82
N LEU A 203 -2.88 -25.77 -16.07
CA LEU A 203 -4.33 -25.64 -15.91
C LEU A 203 -5.09 -26.62 -16.81
N PHE A 204 -4.79 -26.64 -18.11
CA PHE A 204 -5.46 -27.54 -19.05
C PHE A 204 -5.15 -29.01 -18.77
N ASP A 205 -3.92 -29.34 -18.37
CA ASP A 205 -3.54 -30.68 -17.95
C ASP A 205 -4.30 -31.15 -16.70
N SER A 206 -4.48 -30.25 -15.72
CA SER A 206 -5.29 -30.50 -14.53
C SER A 206 -6.74 -30.82 -14.91
N ILE A 207 -7.33 -30.06 -15.84
CA ILE A 207 -8.70 -30.30 -16.32
C ILE A 207 -8.80 -31.65 -17.05
N ASP A 208 -7.89 -31.93 -17.99
CA ASP A 208 -7.85 -33.19 -18.74
C ASP A 208 -7.66 -34.40 -17.80
N SER A 209 -6.86 -34.25 -16.75
CA SER A 209 -6.60 -35.30 -15.75
C SER A 209 -7.83 -35.61 -14.89
N ILE A 210 -8.58 -34.58 -14.45
CA ILE A 210 -9.83 -34.79 -13.70
C ILE A 210 -10.83 -35.63 -14.51
N VAL A 211 -10.82 -35.45 -15.83
CA VAL A 211 -11.72 -36.10 -16.79
C VAL A 211 -11.30 -37.53 -17.10
N GLN A 212 -10.00 -37.82 -17.17
CA GLN A 212 -9.47 -39.15 -17.47
C GLN A 212 -9.50 -40.13 -16.28
N ALA A 213 -9.52 -39.62 -15.04
CA ALA A 213 -9.42 -40.43 -13.82
C ALA A 213 -10.77 -40.85 -13.19
N ASP A 214 -11.89 -40.75 -13.92
CA ASP A 214 -13.27 -40.91 -13.37
C ASP A 214 -13.50 -40.08 -12.08
N GLY A 215 -12.79 -38.95 -11.93
CA GLY A 215 -12.87 -38.08 -10.75
C GLY A 215 -12.28 -38.64 -9.45
N LYS A 216 -11.36 -39.62 -9.49
CA LYS A 216 -10.84 -40.29 -8.27
C LYS A 216 -9.44 -39.89 -7.78
N GLU A 217 -8.61 -39.22 -8.58
CA GLU A 217 -7.27 -38.76 -8.15
C GLU A 217 -7.05 -37.25 -8.38
N THR A 218 -6.32 -36.59 -7.47
CA THR A 218 -5.95 -35.17 -7.55
C THR A 218 -4.65 -34.99 -8.31
N TYR A 219 -4.66 -34.22 -9.41
CA TYR A 219 -3.47 -33.80 -10.16
C TYR A 219 -2.46 -33.08 -9.26
N LYS A 220 -1.17 -33.38 -9.43
CA LYS A 220 -0.05 -32.72 -8.71
C LYS A 220 0.79 -31.90 -9.68
N VAL A 221 1.01 -30.62 -9.37
CA VAL A 221 1.79 -29.71 -10.21
C VAL A 221 3.28 -30.06 -10.14
N ALA A 222 3.93 -30.20 -11.29
CA ALA A 222 5.37 -30.44 -11.36
C ALA A 222 6.18 -29.20 -10.93
N VAL A 223 7.18 -29.40 -10.07
CA VAL A 223 8.06 -28.33 -9.60
C VAL A 223 9.23 -28.15 -10.58
N SER A 224 9.40 -26.94 -11.08
CA SER A 224 10.39 -26.56 -12.09
C SER A 224 11.10 -25.25 -11.71
N PRO A 225 12.22 -24.88 -12.36
CA PRO A 225 12.88 -23.59 -12.12
C PRO A 225 11.98 -22.36 -12.34
N ALA A 226 10.96 -22.49 -13.19
CA ALA A 226 9.97 -21.47 -13.48
C ALA A 226 8.90 -21.35 -12.38
N THR A 227 8.47 -22.49 -11.82
CA THR A 227 7.36 -22.54 -10.85
C THR A 227 7.84 -22.34 -9.41
N ILE A 228 9.09 -22.69 -9.10
CA ILE A 228 9.63 -22.61 -7.73
C ILE A 228 9.68 -21.19 -7.15
N VAL A 229 9.86 -20.16 -8.00
CA VAL A 229 9.88 -18.76 -7.53
C VAL A 229 8.48 -18.35 -7.06
N GLY A 230 7.45 -18.58 -7.88
CA GLY A 230 6.05 -18.32 -7.50
C GLY A 230 5.57 -19.18 -6.33
N MET A 231 6.06 -20.43 -6.24
CA MET A 231 5.81 -21.29 -5.09
C MET A 231 6.46 -20.75 -3.80
N PHE A 232 7.65 -20.13 -3.90
CA PHE A 232 8.30 -19.54 -2.72
C PHE A 232 7.58 -18.28 -2.26
N ASP A 233 7.13 -17.44 -3.20
CA ASP A 233 6.36 -16.23 -2.90
C ASP A 233 5.05 -16.59 -2.17
N GLU A 234 4.30 -17.57 -2.69
CA GLU A 234 3.07 -18.05 -2.04
C GLU A 234 3.35 -18.71 -0.69
N PHE A 235 4.42 -19.50 -0.59
CA PHE A 235 4.86 -20.06 0.67
C PHE A 235 5.09 -18.97 1.73
N ASN A 236 5.73 -17.85 1.39
CA ASN A 236 5.92 -16.74 2.34
C ASN A 236 4.58 -16.11 2.78
N HIS A 237 3.57 -16.10 1.91
CA HIS A 237 2.24 -15.58 2.22
C HIS A 237 1.42 -16.49 3.11
N ILE A 238 1.52 -17.82 2.95
CA ILE A 238 0.62 -18.78 3.61
C ILE A 238 1.28 -19.56 4.75
N ALA A 239 2.62 -19.64 4.80
CA ALA A 239 3.32 -20.53 5.72
C ALA A 239 3.27 -20.02 7.15
N PHE A 240 3.51 -18.72 7.37
CA PHE A 240 3.90 -18.20 8.67
C PHE A 240 2.77 -17.50 9.40
N ARG A 241 2.60 -17.80 10.69
CA ARG A 241 1.70 -17.05 11.59
C ARG A 241 2.31 -15.74 12.09
N GLU A 242 3.64 -15.65 12.05
CA GLU A 242 4.43 -14.49 12.51
C GLU A 242 5.54 -14.22 11.47
N PRO A 243 5.19 -13.80 10.23
CA PRO A 243 6.13 -13.69 9.11
C PRO A 243 7.32 -12.75 9.41
N ASP A 244 7.08 -11.66 10.16
CA ASP A 244 8.11 -10.66 10.53
C ASP A 244 9.26 -11.22 11.40
N LYS A 245 9.08 -12.41 12.00
CA LYS A 245 10.11 -13.05 12.84
C LYS A 245 10.99 -14.05 12.09
N ILE A 246 10.68 -14.31 10.82
CA ILE A 246 11.42 -15.28 10.01
C ILE A 246 12.41 -14.54 9.12
N GLN A 247 13.69 -14.82 9.31
CA GLN A 247 14.73 -14.25 8.43
C GLN A 247 14.58 -14.80 7.00
N PRO A 248 14.82 -14.00 5.95
CA PRO A 248 14.63 -14.44 4.55
C PRO A 248 15.38 -15.73 4.21
N VAL A 249 16.64 -15.84 4.63
CA VAL A 249 17.44 -17.07 4.47
C VAL A 249 16.81 -18.27 5.18
N LYS A 250 16.22 -18.06 6.37
CA LYS A 250 15.50 -19.11 7.10
C LYS A 250 14.23 -19.53 6.36
N ALA A 251 13.47 -18.59 5.80
CA ALA A 251 12.26 -18.88 5.02
C ALA A 251 12.59 -19.70 3.75
N VAL A 252 13.62 -19.30 2.99
CA VAL A 252 14.09 -20.03 1.81
C VAL A 252 14.49 -21.45 2.21
N ASN A 253 15.28 -21.61 3.27
CA ASN A 253 15.69 -22.94 3.75
C ASN A 253 14.49 -23.79 4.19
N MET A 254 13.55 -23.22 4.94
CA MET A 254 12.34 -23.95 5.36
C MET A 254 11.54 -24.46 4.16
N PHE A 255 11.28 -23.59 3.18
CA PHE A 255 10.59 -23.95 1.95
C PHE A 255 11.30 -25.08 1.20
N MET A 256 12.61 -24.98 1.03
CA MET A 256 13.43 -25.98 0.34
C MET A 256 13.43 -27.33 1.06
N GLN A 257 13.53 -27.35 2.39
CA GLN A 257 13.49 -28.60 3.15
C GLN A 257 12.09 -29.20 3.18
N MET A 258 11.04 -28.37 3.27
CA MET A 258 9.65 -28.84 3.16
C MET A 258 9.34 -29.43 1.79
N LEU A 259 9.85 -28.85 0.71
CA LEU A 259 9.66 -29.39 -0.64
C LEU A 259 10.43 -30.70 -0.83
N THR A 260 11.73 -30.69 -0.56
CA THR A 260 12.65 -31.80 -0.91
C THR A 260 12.67 -32.95 0.10
N GLY A 261 12.22 -32.72 1.34
CA GLY A 261 12.25 -33.71 2.41
C GLY A 261 13.66 -34.07 2.90
N LYS A 262 14.69 -33.31 2.54
CA LYS A 262 16.04 -33.48 3.10
C LYS A 262 16.06 -33.08 4.58
N ASN A 263 16.98 -33.65 5.36
CA ASN A 263 17.20 -33.33 6.78
C ASN A 263 15.95 -33.40 7.68
N SER A 264 15.14 -34.45 7.54
CA SER A 264 13.91 -34.67 8.32
C SER A 264 14.12 -34.78 9.84
N ASN A 265 15.36 -34.94 10.29
CA ASN A 265 15.72 -34.95 11.71
C ASN A 265 15.77 -33.54 12.31
N ASP A 266 16.06 -32.54 11.50
CA ASP A 266 16.17 -31.14 11.93
C ASP A 266 15.00 -30.27 11.45
N TYR A 267 14.31 -30.69 10.39
CA TYR A 267 13.18 -29.98 9.79
C TYR A 267 11.94 -30.88 9.75
N TYR A 268 11.00 -30.66 10.67
CA TYR A 268 9.78 -31.46 10.76
C TYR A 268 8.64 -30.75 11.49
N PHE A 269 7.40 -31.15 11.20
CA PHE A 269 6.23 -30.73 11.99
C PHE A 269 6.24 -31.41 13.36
N LEU A 270 6.00 -30.65 14.43
CA LEU A 270 5.92 -31.24 15.77
C LEU A 270 4.72 -32.22 15.87
N PRO A 271 4.91 -33.49 16.27
CA PRO A 271 3.88 -34.52 16.19
C PRO A 271 2.56 -34.20 16.90
N ARG A 272 2.62 -33.43 17.99
CA ARG A 272 1.45 -33.01 18.79
C ARG A 272 0.98 -31.58 18.51
N ASN A 273 1.66 -30.84 17.64
CA ASN A 273 1.27 -29.49 17.23
C ASN A 273 1.79 -29.17 15.83
N ARG A 274 0.98 -29.47 14.81
CA ARG A 274 1.32 -29.21 13.40
C ARG A 274 1.47 -27.73 13.05
N ASN A 275 1.09 -26.82 13.93
CA ASN A 275 1.28 -25.37 13.74
C ASN A 275 2.66 -24.88 14.23
N LEU A 276 3.54 -25.80 14.63
CA LEU A 276 4.93 -25.52 14.95
C LEU A 276 5.83 -26.41 14.10
N TYR A 277 6.78 -25.78 13.42
CA TYR A 277 7.79 -26.45 12.61
C TYR A 277 9.14 -26.36 13.31
N HIS A 278 9.78 -27.50 13.52
CA HIS A 278 11.11 -27.61 14.11
C HIS A 278 12.18 -27.22 13.09
N LEU A 279 13.21 -26.53 13.57
CA LEU A 279 14.38 -26.07 12.80
C LEU A 279 15.66 -26.52 13.53
N PRO A 280 16.84 -26.50 12.86
CA PRO A 280 18.11 -26.81 13.50
C PRO A 280 18.36 -25.98 14.76
N GLY A 281 18.98 -26.61 15.76
CA GLY A 281 19.27 -25.96 17.05
C GLY A 281 18.07 -25.84 18.00
N ASP A 282 17.06 -26.71 17.86
CA ASP A 282 15.84 -26.75 18.66
C ASP A 282 14.93 -25.50 18.51
N GLU A 283 15.17 -24.70 17.48
CA GLU A 283 14.33 -23.56 17.13
C GLU A 283 12.97 -24.00 16.57
N LYS A 284 11.94 -23.16 16.75
CA LYS A 284 10.57 -23.45 16.31
C LYS A 284 9.95 -22.27 15.57
N ALA A 285 9.45 -22.51 14.37
CA ALA A 285 8.67 -21.54 13.60
C ALA A 285 7.16 -21.80 13.75
N LYS A 286 6.39 -20.73 13.98
CA LYS A 286 4.92 -20.82 14.01
C LYS A 286 4.35 -20.77 12.60
N VAL A 287 3.65 -21.81 12.22
CA VAL A 287 3.15 -22.01 10.84
C VAL A 287 1.66 -22.36 10.79
N TYR A 288 1.06 -22.26 9.61
CA TYR A 288 -0.27 -22.81 9.33
C TYR A 288 -0.14 -24.25 8.81
N GLY A 289 0.04 -25.22 9.72
CA GLY A 289 0.41 -26.59 9.38
C GLY A 289 -0.53 -27.29 8.39
N VAL A 290 -1.83 -27.21 8.61
CA VAL A 290 -2.84 -27.82 7.73
C VAL A 290 -2.84 -27.17 6.34
N ARG A 291 -2.67 -25.85 6.27
CA ARG A 291 -2.56 -25.12 4.99
C ARG A 291 -1.28 -25.48 4.25
N LEU A 292 -0.17 -25.62 4.98
CA LEU A 292 1.11 -26.04 4.42
C LEU A 292 1.08 -27.49 3.93
N GLU A 293 0.45 -28.41 4.65
CA GLU A 293 0.28 -29.79 4.21
C GLU A 293 -0.58 -29.85 2.93
N ALA A 294 -1.70 -29.13 2.89
CA ALA A 294 -2.54 -29.04 1.70
C ALA A 294 -1.78 -28.42 0.51
N TYR A 295 -1.04 -27.33 0.77
CA TYR A 295 -0.18 -26.65 -0.20
C TYR A 295 0.91 -27.58 -0.75
N LEU A 296 1.63 -28.30 0.11
CA LEU A 296 2.70 -29.21 -0.30
C LEU A 296 2.17 -30.47 -1.00
N ASN A 297 0.96 -30.92 -0.66
CA ASN A 297 0.30 -32.07 -1.31
C ASN A 297 -0.17 -31.76 -2.73
N HIS A 298 -0.27 -30.48 -3.08
CA HIS A 298 -0.62 -30.00 -4.41
C HIS A 298 0.52 -30.17 -5.43
N TYR A 299 1.77 -30.29 -4.98
CA TYR A 299 2.94 -30.40 -5.86
C TYR A 299 3.51 -31.81 -5.90
N ASP A 300 4.06 -32.22 -7.06
CA ASP A 300 4.86 -33.43 -7.12
C ASP A 300 6.22 -33.19 -6.46
N ARG A 301 6.47 -33.95 -5.39
CA ARG A 301 7.65 -33.82 -4.54
C ARG A 301 8.61 -35.01 -4.70
N ASN A 302 8.42 -35.84 -5.73
CA ASN A 302 9.30 -36.97 -6.05
C ASN A 302 10.50 -36.51 -6.90
N PHE A 303 11.47 -35.87 -6.26
CA PHE A 303 12.64 -35.32 -6.95
C PHE A 303 13.74 -36.36 -7.20
N THR A 304 14.36 -36.33 -8.38
CA THR A 304 15.65 -36.98 -8.64
C THR A 304 16.79 -36.20 -7.97
N PRO A 305 17.95 -36.84 -7.67
CA PRO A 305 19.10 -36.13 -7.08
C PRO A 305 19.55 -34.91 -7.90
N LYS A 306 19.50 -35.00 -9.23
CA LYS A 306 19.87 -33.90 -10.15
C LYS A 306 18.91 -32.72 -10.06
N GLU A 307 17.61 -32.98 -9.89
CA GLU A 307 16.61 -31.92 -9.70
C GLU A 307 16.79 -31.26 -8.34
N VAL A 308 17.09 -32.03 -7.29
CA VAL A 308 17.37 -31.44 -5.98
C VAL A 308 18.58 -30.49 -6.05
N ASP A 309 19.66 -30.87 -6.73
CA ASP A 309 20.83 -30.00 -6.89
C ASP A 309 20.50 -28.71 -7.67
N GLN A 310 19.63 -28.79 -8.68
CA GLN A 310 19.15 -27.63 -9.42
C GLN A 310 18.28 -26.70 -8.57
N LEU A 311 17.40 -27.27 -7.72
CA LEU A 311 16.56 -26.48 -6.81
C LEU A 311 17.41 -25.82 -5.71
N THR A 312 18.46 -26.47 -5.23
CA THR A 312 19.43 -25.86 -4.29
C THR A 312 20.16 -24.66 -4.91
N ALA A 313 20.62 -24.75 -6.16
CA ALA A 313 21.24 -23.62 -6.86
C ALA A 313 20.26 -22.46 -7.15
N ILE A 314 18.94 -22.72 -7.16
CA ILE A 314 17.91 -21.66 -7.25
C ILE A 314 17.71 -20.99 -5.89
N ALA A 315 17.76 -21.75 -4.80
CA ALA A 315 17.70 -21.21 -3.44
C ALA A 315 18.82 -20.19 -3.17
N ASP A 316 20.05 -20.47 -3.62
CA ASP A 316 21.18 -19.54 -3.49
C ASP A 316 20.95 -18.23 -4.27
N ARG A 317 20.38 -18.32 -5.48
CA ARG A 317 19.99 -17.14 -6.27
C ARG A 317 18.86 -16.33 -5.63
N LEU A 318 17.89 -17.00 -5.01
CA LEU A 318 16.82 -16.35 -4.27
C LEU A 318 17.35 -15.62 -3.03
N ILE A 319 18.42 -16.13 -2.40
CA ILE A 319 19.12 -15.45 -1.30
C ILE A 319 19.84 -14.20 -1.82
N GLU A 320 20.65 -14.31 -2.90
CA GLU A 320 21.39 -13.17 -3.46
C GLU A 320 20.50 -12.03 -3.98
N ALA A 321 19.42 -12.34 -4.69
CA ALA A 321 18.51 -11.33 -5.23
C ALA A 321 17.78 -10.57 -4.11
N ASN A 322 17.48 -11.24 -2.99
CA ASN A 322 16.82 -10.63 -1.84
C ASN A 322 17.80 -9.73 -1.06
N GLU A 323 19.07 -10.13 -0.93
CA GLU A 323 20.11 -9.30 -0.29
C GLU A 323 20.43 -8.00 -1.07
N ARG A 324 20.43 -8.05 -2.42
CA ARG A 324 20.69 -6.88 -3.29
C ARG A 324 19.55 -5.85 -3.25
N ARG A 325 18.29 -6.29 -3.17
CA ARG A 325 17.10 -5.43 -3.10
C ARG A 325 16.98 -4.66 -1.77
N PHE A 326 17.67 -5.09 -0.72
CA PHE A 326 17.54 -4.51 0.62
C PHE A 326 18.54 -3.39 0.96
N LYS A 327 19.53 -3.11 0.09
CA LYS A 327 20.61 -2.14 0.38
C LYS A 327 20.33 -0.68 -0.07
N GLY A 328 19.43 -0.43 -1.03
CA GLY A 328 18.86 0.92 -1.24
C GLY A 328 19.66 1.92 -2.09
N ASP A 329 20.54 1.47 -2.98
CA ASP A 329 21.21 2.34 -3.96
C ASP A 329 20.27 2.58 -5.16
N PHE A 330 19.70 3.79 -5.24
CA PHE A 330 18.81 4.18 -6.33
C PHE A 330 19.64 4.58 -7.56
N TRP A 331 19.48 3.87 -8.67
CA TRP A 331 20.13 4.20 -9.93
C TRP A 331 19.42 5.38 -10.62
N THR A 332 20.12 6.49 -10.88
CA THR A 332 19.56 7.63 -11.64
C THR A 332 19.50 7.31 -13.14
N PRO A 333 18.31 7.30 -13.76
CA PRO A 333 18.19 7.05 -15.19
C PRO A 333 18.80 8.17 -16.05
N THR A 334 19.40 7.79 -17.17
CA THR A 334 20.00 8.68 -18.17
C THR A 334 19.10 9.87 -18.54
N ILE A 335 17.81 9.63 -18.79
CA ILE A 335 16.86 10.69 -19.18
C ILE A 335 16.77 11.81 -18.14
N TRP A 336 16.86 11.47 -16.85
CA TRP A 336 16.79 12.41 -15.75
C TRP A 336 18.14 13.07 -15.46
N ALA A 337 19.25 12.39 -15.74
CA ALA A 337 20.58 13.03 -15.74
C ALA A 337 20.69 14.11 -16.83
N GLN A 338 20.19 13.83 -18.04
CA GLN A 338 20.10 14.81 -19.13
C GLN A 338 19.20 15.99 -18.77
N ARG A 339 18.02 15.72 -18.19
CA ARG A 339 17.13 16.80 -17.76
C ARG A 339 17.74 17.66 -16.64
N ALA A 340 18.48 17.06 -15.72
CA ALA A 340 19.22 17.79 -14.70
C ALA A 340 20.31 18.69 -15.30
N ASP A 341 21.02 18.22 -16.34
CA ASP A 341 22.00 19.01 -17.10
C ASP A 341 21.36 20.23 -17.78
N GLU A 342 20.19 20.05 -18.42
CA GLU A 342 19.42 21.14 -19.02
C GLU A 342 19.06 22.21 -17.98
N LEU A 343 18.54 21.81 -16.83
CA LEU A 343 18.19 22.73 -15.75
C LEU A 343 19.42 23.48 -15.21
N LEU A 344 20.59 22.83 -15.13
CA LEU A 344 21.84 23.48 -14.77
C LEU A 344 22.29 24.50 -15.83
N LYS A 345 22.20 24.17 -17.12
CA LYS A 345 22.51 25.11 -18.22
C LYS A 345 21.62 26.33 -18.21
N GLU A 346 20.32 26.13 -18.05
CA GLU A 346 19.32 27.20 -17.99
C GLU A 346 19.56 28.16 -16.82
N VAL A 347 20.06 27.67 -15.69
CA VAL A 347 20.29 28.47 -14.48
C VAL A 347 21.69 29.08 -14.44
N ILE A 348 22.70 28.34 -14.89
CA ILE A 348 24.11 28.71 -14.74
C ILE A 348 24.62 29.37 -16.04
N ALA A 349 24.82 28.54 -17.07
CA ALA A 349 25.21 28.90 -18.44
C ALA A 349 25.30 27.62 -19.29
N ASP A 350 25.14 27.72 -20.61
CA ASP A 350 25.22 26.57 -21.53
C ASP A 350 26.57 25.82 -21.46
N ASP A 351 27.65 26.57 -21.21
CA ASP A 351 29.05 26.16 -21.16
C ASP A 351 29.57 25.94 -19.74
N TYR A 352 28.70 25.80 -18.73
CA TYR A 352 29.14 25.69 -17.33
C TYR A 352 30.10 24.52 -17.06
N LYS A 353 30.12 23.50 -17.91
CA LYS A 353 31.02 22.34 -17.78
C LYS A 353 32.46 22.64 -18.17
N ASP A 354 32.68 23.73 -18.90
CA ASP A 354 33.98 24.13 -19.44
C ASP A 354 34.67 25.16 -18.51
N ASP A 355 33.89 25.99 -17.80
CA ASP A 355 34.41 27.10 -16.99
C ASP A 355 34.29 26.88 -15.46
N SER A 356 33.63 25.81 -15.02
CA SER A 356 33.33 25.56 -13.60
C SER A 356 34.09 24.37 -13.03
N LEU A 357 34.41 24.44 -11.74
CA LEU A 357 34.78 23.28 -10.95
C LEU A 357 33.49 22.52 -10.61
N VAL A 358 33.33 21.30 -11.13
CA VAL A 358 32.18 20.43 -10.84
C VAL A 358 32.60 19.31 -9.89
N TRP A 359 31.85 19.12 -8.81
CA TRP A 359 32.08 18.03 -7.86
C TRP A 359 30.80 17.20 -7.65
N ASP A 360 30.84 15.94 -8.11
CA ASP A 360 29.86 14.93 -7.71
C ASP A 360 30.31 14.23 -6.43
N CYS A 361 29.69 14.62 -5.32
CA CYS A 361 30.14 14.23 -3.99
C CYS A 361 29.58 12.88 -3.49
N ALA A 362 28.67 12.25 -4.23
CA ALA A 362 28.13 10.92 -3.96
C ALA A 362 27.76 10.22 -5.28
N ALA A 363 28.77 10.03 -6.13
CA ALA A 363 28.58 9.66 -7.53
C ALA A 363 28.09 8.22 -7.74
N GLY A 364 28.31 7.33 -6.78
CA GLY A 364 28.18 5.89 -6.98
C GLY A 364 29.01 5.46 -8.19
N VAL A 365 28.36 4.82 -9.17
CA VAL A 365 28.96 4.43 -10.45
C VAL A 365 28.84 5.52 -11.54
N ARG A 366 28.83 6.80 -11.17
CA ARG A 366 28.93 8.00 -12.04
C ARG A 366 27.74 8.24 -12.98
N ASN A 367 26.53 7.80 -12.61
CA ASN A 367 25.35 7.88 -13.50
C ASN A 367 24.98 9.31 -13.92
N LEU A 368 25.26 10.30 -13.07
CA LEU A 368 24.95 11.70 -13.34
C LEU A 368 25.92 12.35 -14.33
N THR A 369 27.19 11.94 -14.34
CA THR A 369 28.25 12.63 -15.09
C THR A 369 28.74 11.85 -16.31
N ARG A 370 28.52 10.53 -16.35
CA ARG A 370 29.15 9.63 -17.35
C ARG A 370 28.82 9.90 -18.82
N GLU A 371 27.77 10.66 -19.11
CA GLU A 371 27.36 11.01 -20.48
C GLU A 371 27.85 12.39 -20.93
N PHE A 372 28.55 13.11 -20.06
CA PHE A 372 29.04 14.46 -20.32
C PHE A 372 30.55 14.53 -20.16
N ASN A 373 31.16 15.57 -20.74
CA ASN A 373 32.55 15.91 -20.58
C ASN A 373 32.67 17.22 -19.81
N TYR A 374 33.71 17.33 -18.99
CA TYR A 374 33.94 18.48 -18.10
C TYR A 374 35.42 18.84 -18.10
N ASP A 375 35.74 20.14 -18.11
CA ASP A 375 37.14 20.58 -18.05
C ASP A 375 37.76 20.37 -16.66
N GLU A 376 36.94 20.47 -15.61
CA GLU A 376 37.34 20.30 -14.21
C GLU A 376 36.30 19.56 -13.38
N LEU A 377 36.28 18.22 -13.51
CA LEU A 377 35.41 17.33 -12.74
C LEU A 377 36.16 16.60 -11.62
N PHE A 378 35.54 16.57 -10.44
CA PHE A 378 35.92 15.76 -9.29
C PHE A 378 34.79 14.81 -8.90
N ILE A 379 35.13 13.55 -8.65
CA ILE A 379 34.17 12.47 -8.37
C ILE A 379 34.52 11.84 -7.04
N SER A 380 33.55 11.75 -6.12
CA SER A 380 33.73 11.00 -4.89
C SER A 380 32.54 10.12 -4.55
N THR A 381 32.80 8.99 -3.90
CA THR A 381 31.74 8.07 -3.47
C THR A 381 32.10 7.31 -2.19
N TYR A 382 31.08 6.80 -1.49
CA TYR A 382 31.24 6.16 -0.19
C TYR A 382 31.97 4.80 -0.28
N HIS A 383 31.68 3.99 -1.30
CA HIS A 383 32.28 2.66 -1.45
C HIS A 383 33.43 2.66 -2.46
N GLU A 384 34.59 2.11 -2.08
CA GLU A 384 35.75 2.02 -2.97
C GLU A 384 35.44 1.21 -4.24
N ASP A 385 34.66 0.12 -4.11
CA ASP A 385 34.23 -0.73 -5.22
C ASP A 385 33.48 0.05 -6.32
N GLU A 386 32.75 1.11 -5.96
CA GLU A 386 32.03 1.95 -6.93
C GLU A 386 32.98 2.83 -7.76
N VAL A 387 34.13 3.23 -7.19
CA VAL A 387 35.18 3.95 -7.92
C VAL A 387 35.71 3.09 -9.05
N TYR A 388 36.01 1.81 -8.73
CA TYR A 388 36.49 0.81 -9.70
C TYR A 388 35.42 0.45 -10.74
N LEU A 389 34.17 0.25 -10.33
CA LEU A 389 33.07 -0.05 -11.26
C LEU A 389 32.75 1.09 -12.23
N GLY A 390 33.03 2.34 -11.82
CA GLY A 390 32.92 3.51 -12.68
C GLY A 390 34.13 3.75 -13.59
N GLU A 391 35.20 2.95 -13.51
CA GLU A 391 36.37 3.10 -14.38
C GLU A 391 35.99 3.00 -15.86
N GLY A 392 36.55 3.91 -16.67
CA GLY A 392 36.23 4.07 -18.09
C GLY A 392 35.22 5.18 -18.40
N TYR A 393 34.42 5.63 -17.42
CA TYR A 393 33.60 6.84 -17.55
C TYR A 393 34.33 8.06 -16.98
N ASN A 394 34.15 9.22 -17.63
CA ASN A 394 34.81 10.48 -17.28
C ASN A 394 36.35 10.35 -17.13
N PRO A 395 37.10 9.85 -18.13
CA PRO A 395 38.56 9.77 -18.07
C PRO A 395 39.25 11.14 -17.90
N GLU A 396 38.55 12.24 -18.20
CA GLU A 396 38.98 13.62 -18.02
C GLU A 396 38.95 14.12 -16.56
N ALA A 397 38.28 13.38 -15.66
CA ALA A 397 38.13 13.78 -14.26
C ALA A 397 39.49 14.00 -13.59
N LYS A 398 39.65 15.11 -12.87
CA LYS A 398 40.90 15.47 -12.18
C LYS A 398 41.18 14.58 -10.97
N ALA A 399 40.14 14.01 -10.37
CA ALA A 399 40.25 12.91 -9.40
C ALA A 399 38.93 12.14 -9.30
N ALA A 400 39.03 10.82 -9.14
CA ALA A 400 37.94 9.94 -8.70
C ALA A 400 38.43 9.13 -7.49
N PHE A 401 37.75 9.23 -6.35
CA PHE A 401 38.28 8.74 -5.08
C PHE A 401 37.19 8.31 -4.09
N GLN A 402 37.54 7.39 -3.17
CA GLN A 402 36.66 6.99 -2.08
C GLN A 402 36.63 8.07 -1.00
N TYR A 403 35.44 8.57 -0.66
CA TYR A 403 35.25 9.65 0.31
C TYR A 403 33.86 9.59 0.93
N ASP A 404 33.80 9.51 2.26
CA ASP A 404 32.55 9.69 3.01
C ASP A 404 32.29 11.18 3.22
N PHE A 405 31.52 11.80 2.31
CA PHE A 405 31.25 13.23 2.32
C PHE A 405 30.71 13.77 3.66
N LEU A 406 30.05 12.92 4.46
CA LEU A 406 29.43 13.29 5.73
C LEU A 406 30.31 13.04 6.97
N ASN A 407 31.46 12.36 6.82
CA ASN A 407 32.35 12.00 7.93
C ASN A 407 33.83 12.35 7.70
N ASP A 408 34.29 12.34 6.47
CA ASP A 408 35.67 12.63 6.13
C ASP A 408 35.91 14.14 6.07
N ASP A 409 37.05 14.55 6.63
CA ASP A 409 37.53 15.93 6.74
C ASP A 409 36.47 16.95 7.22
N VAL A 410 35.50 16.53 8.03
CA VAL A 410 34.43 17.43 8.53
C VAL A 410 35.00 18.53 9.43
N LEU A 411 36.19 18.34 10.00
CA LEU A 411 36.90 19.35 10.80
C LEU A 411 37.97 20.11 10.00
N LEU A 412 38.04 19.90 8.69
CA LEU A 412 38.96 20.62 7.82
C LEU A 412 38.68 22.11 7.85
N ASN A 413 39.75 22.88 7.94
CA ASN A 413 39.78 24.32 7.78
C ASN A 413 41.15 24.69 7.17
N PRO A 414 41.21 25.10 5.90
CA PRO A 414 42.46 25.44 5.23
C PRO A 414 43.23 26.59 5.89
N LYS A 415 42.56 27.44 6.68
CA LYS A 415 43.21 28.54 7.40
C LYS A 415 44.05 28.04 8.57
N ASP A 416 43.53 27.04 9.30
CA ASP A 416 44.19 26.51 10.49
C ASP A 416 45.21 25.41 10.15
N LYS A 417 44.95 24.68 9.06
CA LYS A 417 45.74 23.53 8.60
C LYS A 417 45.80 23.53 7.06
N PRO A 418 46.73 24.29 6.48
CA PRO A 418 46.77 24.55 5.04
C PRO A 418 47.40 23.43 4.23
N ASP A 419 48.03 22.42 4.86
CA ASP A 419 48.67 21.33 4.12
C ASP A 419 47.62 20.33 3.60
N PRO A 420 47.47 20.16 2.27
CA PRO A 420 46.53 19.20 1.70
C PRO A 420 46.83 17.74 2.10
N HIS A 421 48.07 17.40 2.46
CA HIS A 421 48.46 16.03 2.82
C HIS A 421 47.92 15.58 4.19
N ASP A 422 47.42 16.52 5.01
CA ASP A 422 46.77 16.22 6.29
C ASP A 422 45.35 15.67 6.14
N TRP A 423 44.81 15.66 4.91
CA TRP A 423 43.40 15.43 4.63
C TRP A 423 43.20 14.27 3.66
N LYS A 424 42.03 13.63 3.76
CA LYS A 424 41.66 12.56 2.82
C LYS A 424 41.26 13.10 1.44
N MET A 425 40.73 14.33 1.41
CA MET A 425 40.48 15.08 0.18
C MET A 425 41.76 15.14 -0.68
N PRO A 426 41.72 14.79 -1.97
CA PRO A 426 42.88 14.86 -2.83
C PRO A 426 43.45 16.28 -2.93
N GLU A 427 44.77 16.37 -3.02
CA GLU A 427 45.49 17.66 -3.17
C GLU A 427 44.95 18.49 -4.35
N SER A 428 44.64 17.82 -5.47
CA SER A 428 44.08 18.49 -6.65
C SER A 428 42.76 19.21 -6.37
N LEU A 429 41.84 18.56 -5.63
CA LEU A 429 40.56 19.14 -5.24
C LEU A 429 40.75 20.24 -4.19
N PHE A 430 41.58 19.99 -3.17
CA PHE A 430 41.85 20.97 -2.11
C PHE A 430 42.37 22.29 -2.69
N ASN A 431 43.38 22.20 -3.56
CA ASN A 431 43.97 23.37 -4.20
C ASN A 431 43.00 24.07 -5.16
N ALA A 432 42.19 23.32 -5.89
CA ALA A 432 41.17 23.88 -6.79
C ALA A 432 40.09 24.68 -6.02
N LEU A 433 39.67 24.20 -4.85
CA LEU A 433 38.73 24.94 -3.98
C LEU A 433 39.36 26.22 -3.39
N ILE A 434 40.64 26.17 -3.00
CA ILE A 434 41.38 27.36 -2.54
C ILE A 434 41.50 28.40 -3.65
N ASP A 435 41.83 27.97 -4.87
CA ASP A 435 41.87 28.86 -6.02
C ASP A 435 40.49 29.47 -6.28
N ALA A 436 39.43 28.67 -6.26
CA ALA A 436 38.07 29.14 -6.50
C ALA A 436 37.63 30.23 -5.50
N GLY A 437 37.98 30.12 -4.21
CA GLY A 437 37.69 31.17 -3.22
C GLY A 437 38.44 32.50 -3.48
N LYS A 438 39.65 32.42 -4.06
CA LYS A 438 40.48 33.58 -4.41
C LYS A 438 40.04 34.24 -5.72
N THR A 439 39.81 33.45 -6.76
CA THR A 439 39.54 33.90 -8.13
C THR A 439 38.05 34.10 -8.40
N ASN A 440 37.18 33.73 -7.46
CA ASN A 440 35.73 33.69 -7.65
C ASN A 440 35.29 32.73 -8.77
N LYS A 441 36.10 31.69 -9.02
CA LYS A 441 35.75 30.60 -9.95
C LYS A 441 34.44 29.95 -9.50
N ARG A 442 33.61 29.57 -10.48
CA ARG A 442 32.33 28.91 -10.22
C ARG A 442 32.57 27.48 -9.71
N VAL A 443 31.88 27.13 -8.62
CA VAL A 443 31.87 25.77 -8.06
C VAL A 443 30.45 25.22 -8.13
N VAL A 444 30.29 24.02 -8.70
CA VAL A 444 28.99 23.35 -8.84
C VAL A 444 29.05 22.01 -8.10
N PHE A 445 28.29 21.91 -7.01
CA PHE A 445 28.04 20.62 -6.35
C PHE A 445 26.85 19.94 -7.02
N TYR A 446 27.05 18.75 -7.57
CA TYR A 446 26.04 18.06 -8.39
C TYR A 446 25.92 16.60 -7.98
N THR A 447 24.80 16.18 -7.36
CA THR A 447 24.69 14.80 -6.87
C THR A 447 23.26 14.31 -6.66
N ASN A 448 23.09 13.00 -6.51
CA ASN A 448 21.87 12.35 -6.04
C ASN A 448 22.13 11.75 -4.65
N PRO A 449 22.02 12.54 -3.56
CA PRO A 449 22.35 12.08 -2.23
C PRO A 449 21.42 10.95 -1.76
N PRO A 450 21.91 10.02 -0.91
CA PRO A 450 21.08 8.93 -0.40
C PRO A 450 19.88 9.46 0.43
N TYR A 451 18.71 8.80 0.29
CA TYR A 451 17.44 9.22 0.93
C TYR A 451 17.21 8.66 2.35
N GLY A 452 18.23 8.05 2.98
CA GLY A 452 18.11 7.39 4.28
C GLY A 452 17.69 8.33 5.43
N THR A 453 16.89 7.81 6.37
CA THR A 453 16.47 8.56 7.58
C THR A 453 16.63 7.72 8.86
N ALA A 454 16.84 8.38 10.00
CA ALA A 454 16.93 7.72 11.32
C ALA A 454 15.61 7.04 11.77
N THR A 455 14.49 7.37 11.12
CA THR A 455 13.13 6.96 11.47
C THR A 455 12.55 5.88 10.57
N ASN A 456 13.33 5.24 9.71
CA ASN A 456 12.86 4.05 9.00
C ASN A 456 12.62 2.93 10.03
N VAL A 457 11.36 2.81 10.45
CA VAL A 457 10.84 1.77 11.36
C VAL A 457 10.64 0.50 10.54
N LYS A 458 11.30 -0.59 10.92
CA LYS A 458 10.98 -1.92 10.39
C LYS A 458 9.56 -2.32 10.84
N ALA A 459 8.96 -3.31 10.19
CA ALA A 459 7.65 -3.86 10.56
C ALA A 459 7.53 -4.24 12.05
N ASP A 460 8.66 -4.52 12.72
CA ASP A 460 8.76 -4.84 14.15
C ASP A 460 8.73 -3.63 15.12
N GLY A 461 8.64 -2.40 14.61
CA GLY A 461 8.63 -1.19 15.44
C GLY A 461 10.01 -0.73 15.91
N THR A 462 11.11 -1.33 15.43
CA THR A 462 12.48 -0.86 15.68
C THR A 462 12.91 0.11 14.57
N SER A 463 13.38 1.30 14.96
CA SER A 463 14.02 2.22 14.02
C SER A 463 15.40 1.70 13.63
N LYS A 464 15.83 1.90 12.37
CA LYS A 464 17.25 1.74 11.97
C LYS A 464 18.11 2.78 12.72
N LYS A 465 18.38 2.53 14.00
CA LYS A 465 19.24 3.35 14.85
C LYS A 465 20.65 3.35 14.24
N GLY A 466 21.07 4.47 13.64
CA GLY A 466 22.47 4.70 13.27
C GLY A 466 22.72 5.29 11.88
N ILE A 467 21.82 5.12 10.91
CA ILE A 467 22.07 5.55 9.51
C ILE A 467 22.36 7.05 9.39
N ALA A 468 21.68 7.89 10.17
CA ALA A 468 21.85 9.33 10.09
C ALA A 468 22.93 9.89 11.05
N LYS A 469 23.64 9.05 11.81
CA LYS A 469 24.67 9.51 12.78
C LYS A 469 26.02 9.68 12.08
N SER A 470 26.28 10.87 11.56
CA SER A 470 27.57 11.27 10.99
C SER A 470 28.21 12.41 11.81
N LYS A 471 29.46 12.78 11.50
CA LYS A 471 30.07 13.99 12.07
C LYS A 471 29.31 15.27 11.67
N VAL A 472 28.74 15.32 10.46
CA VAL A 472 27.89 16.45 10.04
C VAL A 472 26.57 16.47 10.84
N ASN A 473 25.99 15.32 11.16
CA ASN A 473 24.83 15.26 12.05
C ASN A 473 25.14 15.88 13.43
N GLU A 474 26.30 15.56 14.01
CA GLU A 474 26.73 16.16 15.28
C GLU A 474 26.92 17.68 15.17
N LEU A 475 27.47 18.16 14.05
CA LEU A 475 27.58 19.60 13.76
C LEU A 475 26.20 20.26 13.71
N MET A 476 25.26 19.68 12.97
CA MET A 476 23.88 20.19 12.88
C MET A 476 23.19 20.23 14.24
N VAL A 477 23.38 19.21 15.08
CA VAL A 477 22.83 19.17 16.44
C VAL A 477 23.43 20.29 17.29
N LYS A 478 24.75 20.53 17.24
CA LYS A 478 25.42 21.64 17.94
C LYS A 478 24.92 23.02 17.46
N GLN A 479 24.54 23.13 16.19
CA GLN A 479 23.94 24.34 15.60
C GLN A 479 22.43 24.48 15.89
N GLY A 480 21.81 23.52 16.59
CA GLY A 480 20.38 23.55 16.92
C GLY A 480 19.43 23.05 15.82
N ILE A 481 19.96 22.43 14.76
CA ILE A 481 19.23 21.91 13.59
C ILE A 481 18.90 20.41 13.76
N SER A 482 18.48 20.00 14.97
CA SER A 482 18.48 18.59 15.38
C SER A 482 17.41 17.70 14.75
N LYS A 483 16.31 18.25 14.24
CA LYS A 483 15.21 17.47 13.62
C LYS A 483 15.59 17.03 12.21
N ALA A 484 15.86 18.01 11.34
CA ALA A 484 16.27 17.79 9.96
C ALA A 484 17.61 17.05 9.83
N SER A 485 18.48 17.06 10.86
CA SER A 485 19.75 16.31 10.83
C SER A 485 19.56 14.80 10.68
N GLN A 486 18.36 14.27 10.88
CA GLN A 486 18.05 12.86 10.62
C GLN A 486 17.92 12.52 9.13
N GLN A 487 17.84 13.52 8.25
CA GLN A 487 17.77 13.37 6.79
C GLN A 487 19.17 13.53 6.19
N LEU A 488 19.65 12.54 5.43
CA LEU A 488 21.00 12.59 4.86
C LEU A 488 21.18 13.75 3.87
N TYR A 489 20.21 14.01 2.98
CA TYR A 489 20.30 15.14 2.04
C TYR A 489 20.42 16.51 2.75
N CYS A 490 19.80 16.70 3.93
CA CYS A 490 20.00 17.90 4.74
C CYS A 490 21.44 18.00 5.26
N GLN A 491 22.06 16.87 5.62
CA GLN A 491 23.48 16.86 6.03
C GLN A 491 24.40 17.22 4.86
N PHE A 492 24.11 16.75 3.64
CA PHE A 492 24.87 17.15 2.43
C PHE A 492 24.82 18.67 2.21
N PHE A 493 23.64 19.28 2.29
CA PHE A 493 23.52 20.75 2.20
C PHE A 493 24.33 21.45 3.31
N THR A 494 24.26 20.98 4.56
CA THR A 494 25.06 21.55 5.65
C THR A 494 26.56 21.39 5.42
N ARG A 495 27.01 20.27 4.88
CA ARG A 495 28.43 20.06 4.53
C ARG A 495 28.90 21.04 3.47
N ILE A 496 28.09 21.30 2.44
CA ILE A 496 28.41 22.28 1.41
C ILE A 496 28.49 23.69 1.99
N VAL A 497 27.52 24.09 2.84
CA VAL A 497 27.59 25.38 3.54
C VAL A 497 28.89 25.52 4.33
N LYS A 498 29.32 24.46 5.01
CA LYS A 498 30.60 24.47 5.72
C LYS A 498 31.79 24.60 4.76
N LEU A 499 31.82 23.88 3.64
CA LEU A 499 32.89 24.01 2.63
C LEU A 499 32.94 25.43 2.04
N VAL A 500 31.79 26.07 1.82
CA VAL A 500 31.72 27.48 1.41
C VAL A 500 32.41 28.38 2.42
N ASP A 501 32.11 28.21 3.71
CA ASP A 501 32.70 29.01 4.78
C ASP A 501 34.22 28.74 4.94
N ASP A 502 34.64 27.46 4.88
CA ASP A 502 36.03 27.04 5.10
C ASP A 502 36.97 27.48 3.96
N PHE A 503 36.53 27.34 2.72
CA PHE A 503 37.31 27.69 1.52
C PHE A 503 37.02 29.10 0.99
N GLU A 504 36.18 29.88 1.69
CA GLU A 504 35.77 31.24 1.31
C GLU A 504 35.19 31.33 -0.10
N LEU A 505 34.39 30.33 -0.49
CA LEU A 505 33.78 30.27 -1.82
C LEU A 505 32.72 31.35 -1.97
N LYS A 506 32.69 32.01 -3.14
CA LYS A 506 31.82 33.17 -3.41
C LYS A 506 30.83 32.94 -4.56
N ASN A 507 31.09 31.95 -5.41
CA ASN A 507 30.29 31.65 -6.59
C ASN A 507 29.96 30.15 -6.64
N VAL A 508 28.93 29.76 -5.88
CA VAL A 508 28.58 28.35 -5.68
C VAL A 508 27.15 28.05 -6.12
N TYR A 509 27.00 26.94 -6.84
CA TYR A 509 25.71 26.35 -7.19
C TYR A 509 25.60 24.94 -6.64
N ILE A 510 24.37 24.52 -6.32
CA ILE A 510 24.05 23.16 -5.90
C ILE A 510 22.93 22.65 -6.80
N GLY A 511 23.12 21.52 -7.47
CA GLY A 511 22.10 20.86 -8.28
C GLY A 511 21.84 19.45 -7.76
N PHE A 512 20.79 19.25 -6.96
CA PHE A 512 20.58 17.98 -6.25
C PHE A 512 19.22 17.35 -6.52
N PHE A 513 19.20 16.01 -6.58
CA PHE A 513 17.98 15.21 -6.42
C PHE A 513 17.64 15.06 -4.92
N THR A 514 16.46 15.48 -4.48
CA THR A 514 16.06 15.41 -3.06
C THR A 514 14.57 15.11 -2.87
N LYS A 515 14.16 14.84 -1.62
CA LYS A 515 12.74 14.86 -1.26
C LYS A 515 12.31 16.32 -1.13
N PRO A 516 11.20 16.75 -1.76
CA PRO A 516 10.81 18.16 -1.75
C PRO A 516 10.20 18.62 -0.42
N ARG A 517 10.03 17.73 0.56
CA ARG A 517 9.30 17.99 1.81
C ARG A 517 9.74 19.26 2.58
N PHE A 518 11.01 19.63 2.53
CA PHE A 518 11.49 20.85 3.20
C PHE A 518 10.97 22.15 2.54
N PHE A 519 10.55 22.11 1.28
CA PHE A 519 9.84 23.22 0.61
C PHE A 519 8.40 23.42 1.11
N ALA A 520 7.79 22.41 1.73
CA ALA A 520 6.50 22.56 2.43
C ALA A 520 6.65 23.11 3.87
N GLY A 521 7.88 23.22 4.37
CA GLY A 521 8.17 23.69 5.72
C GLY A 521 7.83 22.68 6.82
N GLY A 522 7.15 23.15 7.86
CA GLY A 522 6.88 22.43 9.10
C GLY A 522 8.03 22.51 10.11
N ASP A 523 7.69 22.31 11.38
CA ASP A 523 8.64 22.40 12.51
C ASP A 523 9.80 21.38 12.45
N TYR A 524 9.66 20.34 11.62
CA TYR A 524 10.76 19.43 11.34
C TYR A 524 11.90 20.09 10.54
N PHE A 525 11.58 20.99 9.61
CA PHE A 525 12.54 21.63 8.69
C PHE A 525 12.76 23.12 8.96
N GLU A 526 11.96 23.79 9.78
CA GLU A 526 12.02 25.24 10.02
C GLU A 526 13.43 25.78 10.30
N LYS A 527 14.13 25.23 11.29
CA LYS A 527 15.50 25.67 11.62
C LYS A 527 16.51 25.36 10.50
N PHE A 528 16.30 24.27 9.77
CA PHE A 528 17.17 23.93 8.63
C PHE A 528 16.95 24.90 7.48
N ASN A 529 15.70 25.21 7.15
CA ASN A 529 15.35 26.17 6.12
C ASN A 529 15.90 27.56 6.45
N GLN A 530 15.76 28.03 7.70
CA GLN A 530 16.37 29.29 8.15
C GLN A 530 17.90 29.29 8.00
N PHE A 531 18.57 28.17 8.34
CA PHE A 531 20.01 28.03 8.20
C PHE A 531 20.48 27.98 6.73
N PHE A 532 19.79 27.23 5.88
CA PHE A 532 20.18 26.98 4.50
C PHE A 532 19.78 28.15 3.59
N PHE A 533 18.52 28.57 3.64
CA PHE A 533 17.99 29.63 2.78
C PHE A 533 18.41 31.05 3.19
N SER A 534 19.09 31.23 4.33
CA SER A 534 19.81 32.48 4.62
C SER A 534 21.09 32.64 3.81
N ARG A 535 21.57 31.58 3.14
CA ARG A 535 22.79 31.56 2.33
C ARG A 535 22.54 31.21 0.87
N PHE A 536 21.64 30.27 0.63
CA PHE A 536 21.32 29.79 -0.72
C PHE A 536 19.91 30.21 -1.10
N LYS A 537 19.71 30.66 -2.33
CA LYS A 537 18.38 30.85 -2.92
C LYS A 537 18.02 29.65 -3.80
N PHE A 538 16.79 29.18 -3.70
CA PHE A 538 16.21 28.32 -4.73
C PHE A 538 16.06 29.14 -6.02
N VAL A 539 16.49 28.58 -7.16
CA VAL A 539 16.42 29.25 -8.45
C VAL A 539 15.43 28.55 -9.39
N LYS A 540 15.56 27.23 -9.54
CA LYS A 540 14.70 26.43 -10.43
C LYS A 540 14.69 24.96 -10.00
N GLY A 541 13.60 24.26 -10.28
CA GLY A 541 13.53 22.82 -10.10
C GLY A 541 12.29 22.21 -10.72
N ASN A 542 12.27 20.88 -10.77
CA ASN A 542 11.14 20.08 -11.24
C ASN A 542 10.66 19.11 -10.14
N LEU A 543 9.50 18.52 -10.36
CA LEU A 543 8.95 17.39 -9.62
C LEU A 543 8.75 16.24 -10.60
N LEU A 544 9.24 15.06 -10.22
CA LEU A 544 9.02 13.82 -10.94
C LEU A 544 8.61 12.72 -9.96
N ASN A 545 7.86 11.73 -10.45
CA ASN A 545 7.41 10.62 -9.62
C ASN A 545 8.60 9.73 -9.26
N ALA A 546 8.68 9.24 -8.02
CA ALA A 546 9.75 8.33 -7.64
C ALA A 546 9.82 7.09 -8.54
N GLY A 547 8.69 6.58 -9.03
CA GLY A 547 8.58 5.46 -9.97
C GLY A 547 9.27 5.66 -11.32
N GLU A 548 9.72 6.88 -11.62
CA GLU A 548 10.60 7.18 -12.74
C GLU A 548 12.02 6.59 -12.57
N PHE A 549 12.42 6.28 -11.33
CA PHE A 549 13.63 5.54 -11.00
C PHE A 549 13.31 4.04 -10.92
N SER A 550 14.27 3.18 -11.29
CA SER A 550 14.07 1.74 -11.16
C SER A 550 13.95 1.31 -9.69
N ASP A 551 13.05 0.37 -9.39
CA ASP A 551 12.86 -0.26 -8.07
C ASP A 551 12.36 0.65 -6.92
N THR A 552 11.69 1.76 -7.25
CA THR A 552 10.98 2.65 -6.29
C THR A 552 9.47 2.44 -6.30
N ALA A 553 8.80 2.76 -5.18
CA ALA A 553 7.34 2.82 -5.15
C ALA A 553 6.83 4.07 -5.90
N ASN A 554 5.78 3.91 -6.72
CA ASN A 554 5.16 4.96 -7.55
C ASN A 554 4.42 6.07 -6.76
N THR A 555 4.78 6.32 -5.50
CA THR A 555 3.88 6.97 -4.54
C THR A 555 4.33 8.33 -4.05
N TRP A 556 5.58 8.76 -4.28
CA TRP A 556 6.13 9.97 -3.67
C TRP A 556 6.94 10.83 -4.67
N PRO A 557 7.06 12.15 -4.45
CA PRO A 557 7.73 13.04 -5.38
C PRO A 557 9.23 13.12 -5.09
N ILE A 558 10.03 13.15 -6.15
CA ILE A 558 11.45 13.54 -6.15
C ILE A 558 11.55 14.90 -6.83
N THR A 559 12.45 15.76 -6.36
CA THR A 559 12.80 17.01 -7.05
C THR A 559 14.26 17.02 -7.45
N PHE A 560 14.57 17.43 -8.68
CA PHE A 560 15.88 18.02 -8.98
C PHE A 560 15.76 19.53 -8.87
N ALA A 561 16.61 20.14 -8.04
CA ALA A 561 16.56 21.57 -7.77
C ALA A 561 17.95 22.20 -7.78
N VAL A 562 18.02 23.40 -8.36
CA VAL A 562 19.23 24.22 -8.46
C VAL A 562 19.14 25.39 -7.48
N TYR A 563 20.19 25.53 -6.67
CA TYR A 563 20.37 26.59 -5.68
C TYR A 563 21.61 27.40 -6.00
N GLN A 564 21.58 28.69 -5.68
CA GLN A 564 22.71 29.60 -5.87
C GLN A 564 23.07 30.27 -4.54
N LEU A 565 24.35 30.34 -4.23
CA LEU A 565 24.88 31.11 -3.10
C LEU A 565 24.58 32.61 -3.31
N GLY A 566 24.09 33.29 -2.29
CA GLY A 566 23.80 34.71 -2.34
C GLY A 566 23.89 35.40 -0.99
N THR A 567 24.17 36.71 -1.00
CA THR A 567 24.20 37.54 0.20
C THR A 567 22.79 38.05 0.54
N GLY A 568 22.41 38.02 1.82
CA GLY A 568 21.11 38.51 2.26
C GLY A 568 19.91 37.70 1.75
N CYS A 569 20.10 36.41 1.44
CA CYS A 569 19.01 35.53 1.03
C CYS A 569 17.94 35.41 2.13
N THR A 570 16.68 35.33 1.73
CA THR A 570 15.56 35.05 2.61
C THR A 570 14.84 33.79 2.16
N ASP A 571 14.27 33.09 3.14
CA ASP A 571 13.49 31.89 2.90
C ASP A 571 12.21 32.22 2.10
N GLN A 572 12.13 31.76 0.86
CA GLN A 572 10.98 32.06 -0.01
C GLN A 572 9.71 31.37 0.51
N PRO A 573 8.59 32.11 0.72
CA PRO A 573 7.36 31.53 1.28
C PRO A 573 6.71 30.50 0.36
N THR A 574 6.92 30.63 -0.95
CA THR A 574 6.39 29.75 -1.99
C THR A 574 7.49 29.42 -3.01
N ASN A 575 7.45 28.20 -3.55
CA ASN A 575 8.42 27.72 -4.55
C ASN A 575 7.64 26.97 -5.63
N GLN A 576 7.80 27.38 -6.89
CA GLN A 576 7.12 26.78 -8.03
C GLN A 576 8.04 25.77 -8.73
N PHE A 577 7.46 24.63 -9.12
CA PHE A 577 8.12 23.54 -9.82
C PHE A 577 7.33 23.15 -11.06
N THR A 578 8.03 22.72 -12.11
CA THR A 578 7.40 21.97 -13.21
C THR A 578 7.11 20.55 -12.75
N ILE A 579 5.97 19.98 -13.17
CA ILE A 579 5.67 18.56 -13.00
C ILE A 579 6.08 17.88 -14.30
N GLU A 580 7.00 16.93 -14.23
CA GLU A 580 7.63 16.31 -15.38
C GLU A 580 7.52 14.78 -15.32
N GLN A 581 7.37 14.15 -16.48
CA GLN A 581 7.29 12.69 -16.63
C GLN A 581 8.09 12.23 -17.85
N SER A 582 8.56 10.97 -17.84
CA SER A 582 9.22 10.40 -19.02
C SER A 582 8.19 9.87 -20.04
N ASP A 583 8.47 10.11 -21.32
CA ASP A 583 7.70 9.56 -22.45
C ASP A 583 8.63 8.73 -23.35
N TYR A 584 8.25 7.45 -23.54
CA TYR A 584 8.95 6.47 -24.37
C TYR A 584 8.17 6.08 -25.64
N SER A 585 7.04 6.75 -25.92
CA SER A 585 6.05 6.36 -26.95
C SER A 585 6.59 6.27 -28.39
N ASN A 586 7.75 6.88 -28.68
CA ASN A 586 8.31 6.96 -30.04
C ASN A 586 9.73 6.35 -30.18
N GLY A 587 10.16 5.50 -29.24
CA GLY A 587 11.50 4.90 -29.29
C GLY A 587 12.66 5.88 -29.02
N LYS A 588 12.36 7.15 -28.76
CA LYS A 588 13.27 8.14 -28.16
C LYS A 588 12.68 8.56 -26.82
N ALA A 589 13.48 8.45 -25.76
CA ALA A 589 13.13 8.94 -24.44
C ALA A 589 13.09 10.47 -24.45
N LYS A 590 11.99 11.09 -24.04
CA LYS A 590 11.88 12.54 -23.81
C LYS A 590 11.20 12.84 -22.47
N VAL A 591 11.45 14.02 -21.93
CA VAL A 591 10.76 14.52 -20.74
C VAL A 591 9.64 15.46 -21.17
N ASP A 592 8.42 15.18 -20.73
CA ASP A 592 7.27 16.04 -20.96
C ASP A 592 6.91 16.81 -19.68
N VAL A 593 6.66 18.11 -19.83
CA VAL A 593 6.09 18.94 -18.76
C VAL A 593 4.56 18.76 -18.80
N VAL A 594 4.00 18.19 -17.74
CA VAL A 594 2.57 17.90 -17.62
C VAL A 594 1.82 18.88 -16.73
N GLY A 595 2.52 19.77 -16.05
CA GLY A 595 1.91 20.80 -15.23
C GLY A 595 2.92 21.59 -14.42
N THR A 596 2.41 22.35 -13.45
CA THR A 596 3.21 23.08 -12.47
C THR A 596 2.61 22.88 -11.09
N HIS A 597 3.46 22.84 -10.06
CA HIS A 597 3.05 22.76 -8.66
C HIS A 597 3.71 23.87 -7.86
N THR A 598 2.97 24.49 -6.94
CA THR A 598 3.51 25.53 -6.05
C THR A 598 3.48 25.04 -4.61
N MET A 599 4.66 24.79 -4.04
CA MET A 599 4.79 24.40 -2.64
C MET A 599 4.87 25.65 -1.75
N GLN A 600 4.03 25.70 -0.72
CA GLN A 600 4.04 26.76 0.29
C GLN A 600 4.67 26.25 1.59
N LYS A 601 5.55 27.07 2.17
CA LYS A 601 6.11 26.82 3.50
C LYS A 601 5.08 27.17 4.56
N VAL A 602 4.67 26.17 5.34
CA VAL A 602 3.78 26.35 6.48
C VAL A 602 4.51 25.88 7.74
N TYR A 603 4.80 26.82 8.65
CA TYR A 603 5.47 26.52 9.92
C TYR A 603 4.46 26.33 11.06
N ASN A 604 4.96 25.92 12.23
CA ASN A 604 4.09 25.41 13.29
C ASN A 604 3.03 26.42 13.77
N ASN A 605 3.35 27.72 13.79
CA ASN A 605 2.40 28.74 14.26
C ASN A 605 1.22 28.92 13.31
N ASP A 606 1.45 28.68 12.02
CA ASP A 606 0.48 28.89 10.94
C ASP A 606 -0.21 27.59 10.53
N ALA A 607 0.23 26.45 11.06
CA ALA A 607 -0.27 25.14 10.68
C ALA A 607 -1.69 24.88 11.19
N LEU A 608 -2.52 24.25 10.35
CA LEU A 608 -3.91 23.87 10.66
C LEU A 608 -4.02 23.10 11.99
N SER A 609 -3.12 22.15 12.22
CA SER A 609 -3.17 21.32 13.43
C SER A 609 -2.83 22.10 14.71
N THR A 610 -2.04 23.18 14.61
CA THR A 610 -1.76 24.07 15.76
C THR A 610 -2.97 24.93 16.06
N TRP A 611 -3.58 25.49 15.01
CA TRP A 611 -4.82 26.25 15.10
C TRP A 611 -5.96 25.42 15.72
N ALA A 612 -6.08 24.13 15.37
CA ALA A 612 -7.09 23.24 15.95
C ALA A 612 -6.88 22.94 17.45
N ARG A 613 -5.64 23.06 17.94
CA ARG A 613 -5.28 22.81 19.35
C ARG A 613 -5.21 24.08 20.20
N GLU A 614 -5.26 25.25 19.58
CA GLU A 614 -5.14 26.53 20.29
C GLU A 614 -6.15 26.69 21.43
N PRO A 615 -7.46 26.38 21.27
CA PRO A 615 -8.43 26.55 22.36
C PRO A 615 -8.11 25.66 23.58
N LEU A 616 -7.47 24.51 23.38
CA LEU A 616 -7.08 23.60 24.47
C LEU A 616 -5.98 24.21 25.37
N LYS A 617 -5.17 25.14 24.86
CA LYS A 617 -4.13 25.82 25.65
C LYS A 617 -4.73 26.76 26.70
N GLN A 618 -5.97 27.19 26.55
CA GLN A 618 -6.65 28.03 27.53
C GLN A 618 -7.25 27.18 28.68
N GLY A 619 -7.43 25.87 28.46
CA GLY A 619 -8.02 24.91 29.39
C GLY A 619 -7.02 24.02 30.13
N CYS A 620 -5.74 24.41 30.28
CA CYS A 620 -4.60 23.57 30.74
C CYS A 620 -4.73 22.81 32.09
N PHE A 621 -5.89 22.82 32.75
CA PHE A 621 -6.14 22.18 34.03
C PHE A 621 -7.15 21.01 33.98
N VAL A 622 -7.51 20.49 32.81
CA VAL A 622 -8.44 19.35 32.72
C VAL A 622 -7.78 18.08 33.27
N LYS A 623 -8.44 17.46 34.26
CA LYS A 623 -8.00 16.21 34.87
C LYS A 623 -8.13 15.06 33.86
N MET A 624 -7.21 14.10 33.93
CA MET A 624 -7.36 12.84 33.20
C MET A 624 -8.55 12.04 33.72
N VAL A 625 -9.18 11.26 32.85
CA VAL A 625 -10.20 10.28 33.26
C VAL A 625 -9.55 9.31 34.26
N LYS A 626 -10.23 9.07 35.38
CA LYS A 626 -9.81 8.08 36.39
C LYS A 626 -10.41 6.73 36.03
N GLY A 627 -9.65 5.65 36.20
CA GLY A 627 -10.10 4.29 35.86
C GLY A 627 -9.75 3.89 34.43
N THR A 628 -10.33 2.77 34.00
CA THR A 628 -10.18 2.18 32.67
C THR A 628 -11.08 2.88 31.65
N TYR A 629 -10.56 3.04 30.44
CA TYR A 629 -11.28 3.63 29.31
C TYR A 629 -10.72 3.04 28.01
N PRO A 630 -11.52 3.00 26.92
CA PRO A 630 -11.12 2.36 25.67
C PRO A 630 -9.87 3.03 25.07
N GLN A 631 -8.84 2.21 24.83
CA GLN A 631 -7.58 2.59 24.19
C GLN A 631 -7.46 1.90 22.83
N LEU A 632 -7.79 2.66 21.78
CA LEU A 632 -8.23 2.09 20.51
C LEU A 632 -7.16 2.20 19.42
N SER A 633 -7.20 1.23 18.50
CA SER A 633 -6.49 1.23 17.22
C SER A 633 -7.43 1.44 16.02
N SER A 634 -8.72 1.17 16.21
CA SER A 634 -9.85 1.49 15.33
C SER A 634 -11.14 1.45 16.16
N ALA A 635 -12.30 1.73 15.56
CA ALA A 635 -13.57 1.90 16.27
C ALA A 635 -13.92 0.78 17.26
N LEU A 636 -13.67 -0.48 16.90
CA LEU A 636 -14.08 -1.66 17.68
C LEU A 636 -12.89 -2.56 18.05
N ASN A 637 -11.66 -2.04 17.95
CA ASN A 637 -10.46 -2.82 18.30
C ASN A 637 -9.57 -2.06 19.28
N GLU A 638 -9.37 -2.66 20.44
CA GLU A 638 -8.35 -2.25 21.40
C GLU A 638 -6.94 -2.43 20.87
N SER A 639 -6.03 -1.57 21.34
CA SER A 639 -4.62 -1.61 20.99
C SER A 639 -3.91 -2.80 21.66
N ARG A 640 -3.59 -3.84 20.88
CA ARG A 640 -2.94 -5.07 21.39
C ARG A 640 -1.41 -4.98 21.57
N GLY A 641 -0.77 -3.87 21.19
CA GLY A 641 0.70 -3.75 21.27
C GLY A 641 1.20 -2.31 21.29
N LYS A 642 2.15 -2.04 22.20
CA LYS A 642 2.78 -0.74 22.56
C LYS A 642 2.07 -0.04 23.73
N LYS A 643 2.88 0.54 24.63
CA LYS A 643 2.43 1.45 25.70
C LYS A 643 1.61 2.58 25.03
N PRO A 644 0.28 2.62 25.18
CA PRO A 644 -0.54 3.64 24.55
C PRO A 644 -0.07 5.02 25.01
N ARG A 645 -0.01 5.98 24.10
CA ARG A 645 0.48 7.34 24.37
C ARG A 645 -0.61 8.41 24.30
N GLY A 646 -1.79 8.08 23.77
CA GLY A 646 -2.96 8.94 23.87
C GLY A 646 -3.56 8.84 25.27
N TRP A 647 -3.92 9.99 25.82
CA TRP A 647 -4.55 10.11 27.14
C TRP A 647 -5.88 10.80 26.98
N LEU A 648 -6.91 10.28 27.66
CA LEU A 648 -8.24 10.88 27.64
C LEU A 648 -8.44 11.85 28.81
N HIS A 649 -8.95 13.04 28.51
CA HIS A 649 -9.31 14.04 29.51
C HIS A 649 -10.79 13.93 29.91
N GLN A 650 -11.11 14.32 31.15
CA GLN A 650 -12.50 14.39 31.60
C GLN A 650 -13.29 15.37 30.72
N GLY A 651 -14.50 15.00 30.30
CA GLY A 651 -15.33 15.81 29.41
C GLY A 651 -14.94 15.73 27.92
N SER A 652 -13.95 14.90 27.57
CA SER A 652 -13.60 14.65 26.17
C SER A 652 -14.75 13.97 25.42
N LEU A 653 -15.08 14.51 24.25
CA LEU A 653 -16.02 13.94 23.29
C LEU A 653 -15.36 12.78 22.51
N GLY A 654 -14.04 12.65 22.57
CA GLY A 654 -13.26 11.64 21.88
C GLY A 654 -11.81 12.08 21.67
N TYR A 655 -11.00 11.24 21.04
CA TYR A 655 -9.61 11.54 20.74
C TYR A 655 -9.37 11.53 19.22
N MET A 656 -8.88 12.66 18.70
CA MET A 656 -8.51 12.79 17.30
C MET A 656 -7.02 12.54 17.13
N VAL A 657 -6.67 11.46 16.45
CA VAL A 657 -5.32 11.32 15.90
C VAL A 657 -5.19 12.28 14.73
N SER A 658 -4.14 13.11 14.74
CA SER A 658 -3.89 14.11 13.72
C SER A 658 -2.38 14.29 13.54
N ASN A 659 -1.77 13.31 12.86
CA ASN A 659 -0.34 13.21 12.63
C ASN A 659 0.13 14.11 11.48
N SER A 660 1.24 14.81 11.72
CA SER A 660 1.82 15.80 10.80
C SER A 660 0.79 16.84 10.28
N ASN A 661 1.17 17.65 9.30
CA ASN A 661 0.29 18.58 8.61
C ASN A 661 0.20 18.33 7.11
N ASN A 662 0.83 17.28 6.56
CA ASN A 662 0.82 17.07 5.12
C ASN A 662 -0.44 16.34 4.62
N ILE A 663 -0.75 16.48 3.33
CA ILE A 663 -1.89 15.84 2.65
C ILE A 663 -1.82 14.31 2.74
N GLY A 664 -0.66 13.70 2.49
CA GLY A 664 -0.49 12.24 2.49
C GLY A 664 -0.83 11.56 3.83
N GLU A 665 -0.55 12.24 4.95
CA GLU A 665 -0.92 11.75 6.30
C GLU A 665 -2.43 11.78 6.57
N GLY A 666 -3.18 12.60 5.83
CA GLY A 666 -4.63 12.70 5.96
C GLY A 666 -5.33 11.39 5.62
N THR A 667 -5.00 10.81 4.47
CA THR A 667 -5.70 9.64 3.90
C THR A 667 -4.81 8.41 3.78
N THR A 668 -3.69 8.48 3.05
CA THR A 668 -2.83 7.32 2.72
C THR A 668 -2.15 6.70 3.95
N ASN A 669 -1.58 7.50 4.86
CA ASN A 669 -0.78 6.95 5.98
C ASN A 669 -1.57 6.69 7.26
N SER A 670 -2.91 6.76 7.21
CA SER A 670 -3.77 6.60 8.41
C SER A 670 -3.33 7.50 9.58
N GLY A 671 -3.00 8.75 9.25
CA GLY A 671 -2.52 9.77 10.18
C GLY A 671 -3.63 10.64 10.76
N VAL A 672 -4.86 10.59 10.21
CA VAL A 672 -6.01 11.33 10.72
C VAL A 672 -7.21 10.42 10.91
N TRP A 673 -7.70 10.30 12.15
CA TRP A 673 -8.90 9.53 12.51
C TRP A 673 -9.39 9.93 13.91
N LEU A 674 -10.65 9.63 14.21
CA LEU A 674 -11.32 10.08 15.44
C LEU A 674 -12.07 8.92 16.10
N VAL A 675 -11.85 8.71 17.39
CA VAL A 675 -12.51 7.68 18.20
C VAL A 675 -13.25 8.27 19.40
N SER A 676 -14.27 7.57 19.90
CA SER A 676 -15.04 7.98 21.10
C SER A 676 -14.29 7.72 22.43
N GLY A 677 -13.16 7.00 22.36
CA GLY A 677 -12.23 6.76 23.46
C GLY A 677 -10.91 7.50 23.28
N SER A 678 -9.82 6.88 23.72
CA SER A 678 -8.45 7.31 23.44
C SER A 678 -7.82 6.47 22.33
N ALA A 679 -6.69 6.93 21.81
CA ALA A 679 -5.89 6.24 20.81
C ALA A 679 -4.56 5.72 21.37
N TYR A 680 -4.05 4.63 20.78
CA TYR A 680 -2.69 4.17 21.09
C TYR A 680 -1.59 5.16 20.66
N LYS A 681 -1.87 6.01 19.65
CA LYS A 681 -0.95 7.05 19.15
C LYS A 681 -1.02 8.31 20.02
N GLY A 682 0.14 8.89 20.34
CA GLY A 682 0.25 10.15 21.08
C GLY A 682 0.23 11.42 20.22
N ASN A 683 0.18 11.28 18.89
CA ASN A 683 0.25 12.40 17.95
C ASN A 683 -1.13 12.99 17.65
N GLY A 684 -2.02 13.03 18.64
CA GLY A 684 -3.39 13.52 18.52
C GLY A 684 -3.73 14.60 19.53
N PHE A 685 -5.02 14.82 19.76
CA PHE A 685 -5.55 15.71 20.80
C PHE A 685 -6.96 15.28 21.21
N ASN A 686 -7.35 15.64 22.44
CA ASN A 686 -8.71 15.45 22.92
C ASN A 686 -9.65 16.44 22.20
N VAL A 687 -10.79 15.93 21.72
CA VAL A 687 -11.87 16.78 21.22
C VAL A 687 -12.74 17.16 22.41
N MET A 688 -12.74 18.44 22.72
CA MET A 688 -13.47 19.04 23.83
C MET A 688 -14.49 20.03 23.28
N PRO A 689 -15.53 20.39 24.04
CA PRO A 689 -16.50 21.41 23.60
C PRO A 689 -15.84 22.71 23.11
N GLU A 690 -14.75 23.16 23.74
CA GLU A 690 -14.05 24.40 23.41
C GLU A 690 -13.25 24.39 22.10
N ASN A 691 -12.84 23.22 21.60
CA ASN A 691 -12.14 23.10 20.31
C ASN A 691 -12.92 22.31 19.25
N PHE A 692 -14.17 21.97 19.55
CA PHE A 692 -15.02 21.08 18.77
C PHE A 692 -15.11 21.47 17.29
N ASP A 693 -15.45 22.73 17.00
CA ASP A 693 -15.58 23.21 15.61
C ASP A 693 -14.26 23.16 14.86
N ARG A 694 -13.16 23.57 15.52
CA ARG A 694 -11.83 23.52 14.92
C ARG A 694 -11.34 22.09 14.70
N ALA A 695 -11.74 21.15 15.56
CA ALA A 695 -11.47 19.73 15.39
C ALA A 695 -12.19 19.19 14.14
N CYS A 696 -13.49 19.51 13.96
CA CYS A 696 -14.25 19.11 12.77
C CYS A 696 -13.66 19.70 11.49
N VAL A 697 -13.28 20.98 11.51
CA VAL A 697 -12.58 21.67 10.40
C VAL A 697 -11.25 20.97 10.08
N ASN A 698 -10.43 20.68 11.09
CA ASN A 698 -9.15 19.97 10.89
C ASN A 698 -9.38 18.58 10.29
N PHE A 699 -10.32 17.81 10.82
CA PHE A 699 -10.63 16.48 10.30
C PHE A 699 -11.10 16.54 8.85
N THR A 700 -12.05 17.41 8.55
CA THR A 700 -12.63 17.58 7.22
C THR A 700 -11.60 18.03 6.21
N ALA A 701 -10.82 19.08 6.51
CA ALA A 701 -9.79 19.57 5.62
C ALA A 701 -8.75 18.48 5.29
N ARG A 702 -8.32 17.73 6.31
CA ARG A 702 -7.32 16.65 6.15
C ARG A 702 -7.86 15.39 5.46
N ARG A 703 -9.17 15.21 5.35
CA ARG A 703 -9.80 13.99 4.80
C ARG A 703 -10.55 14.23 3.48
N ALA A 704 -10.86 15.48 3.15
CA ALA A 704 -11.56 15.84 1.91
C ALA A 704 -10.63 15.83 0.68
N ILE A 705 -9.34 16.16 0.85
CA ILE A 705 -8.38 16.22 -0.25
C ILE A 705 -7.73 14.85 -0.50
N ALA A 706 -7.83 14.37 -1.73
CA ALA A 706 -7.12 13.19 -2.17
C ALA A 706 -5.64 13.53 -2.47
N PRO A 707 -4.66 12.81 -1.92
CA PRO A 707 -3.26 12.99 -2.26
C PRO A 707 -3.00 12.50 -3.68
N THR A 708 -2.26 13.31 -4.41
CA THR A 708 -1.53 12.95 -5.61
C THR A 708 -0.07 12.73 -5.23
N TRP A 709 0.71 12.11 -6.12
CA TRP A 709 2.13 11.89 -5.85
C TRP A 709 2.93 13.20 -5.71
N TYR A 710 2.45 14.34 -6.26
CA TYR A 710 3.18 15.61 -6.20
C TYR A 710 2.71 16.54 -5.07
N ASN A 711 1.44 16.50 -4.67
CA ASN A 711 0.92 17.35 -3.58
C ASN A 711 0.95 16.68 -2.19
N GLU A 712 1.27 15.38 -2.09
CA GLU A 712 1.17 14.66 -0.81
C GLU A 712 2.04 15.27 0.33
N GLN A 713 3.08 16.02 -0.02
CA GLN A 713 3.98 16.68 0.94
C GLN A 713 3.52 18.09 1.36
N ASP A 714 2.51 18.67 0.72
CA ASP A 714 2.01 20.01 1.03
C ASP A 714 1.39 20.04 2.43
N ASN A 715 1.72 21.07 3.22
CA ASN A 715 1.20 21.25 4.57
C ASN A 715 -0.03 22.16 4.57
N TYR A 716 -1.04 21.81 5.38
CA TYR A 716 -2.22 22.67 5.57
C TYR A 716 -1.90 23.87 6.47
N HIS A 717 -2.27 25.05 5.98
CA HIS A 717 -2.32 26.30 6.73
C HIS A 717 -3.62 26.42 7.54
N ALA A 718 -3.62 27.24 8.58
CA ALA A 718 -4.84 27.62 9.29
C ALA A 718 -5.85 28.31 8.36
N PRO A 719 -7.16 28.06 8.52
CA PRO A 719 -8.17 28.66 7.65
C PRO A 719 -8.28 30.16 7.87
N ASP A 720 -8.61 30.89 6.80
CA ASP A 720 -9.05 32.27 6.89
C ASP A 720 -10.46 32.33 7.52
N THR A 721 -10.50 32.62 8.81
CA THR A 721 -11.77 32.70 9.56
C THR A 721 -12.55 33.99 9.29
N SER A 722 -11.98 34.94 8.53
CA SER A 722 -12.69 36.16 8.12
C SER A 722 -13.51 35.96 6.83
N ASN A 723 -13.25 34.88 6.09
CA ASN A 723 -13.95 34.55 4.87
C ASN A 723 -15.44 34.23 5.16
N PRO A 724 -16.41 34.81 4.42
CA PRO A 724 -17.84 34.56 4.63
C PRO A 724 -18.25 33.09 4.53
N LYS A 725 -17.50 32.27 3.78
CA LYS A 725 -17.76 30.82 3.64
C LYS A 725 -17.33 30.01 4.85
N TYR A 726 -16.56 30.59 5.78
CA TYR A 726 -15.98 29.86 6.91
C TYR A 726 -17.04 29.23 7.81
N GLN A 727 -18.13 29.96 8.12
CA GLN A 727 -19.17 29.44 9.00
C GLN A 727 -19.97 28.30 8.37
N GLU A 728 -20.23 28.36 7.06
CA GLU A 728 -20.84 27.25 6.32
C GLU A 728 -19.93 26.02 6.37
N PHE A 729 -18.63 26.20 6.14
CA PHE A 729 -17.66 25.11 6.22
C PHE A 729 -17.58 24.48 7.61
N VAL A 730 -17.66 25.28 8.69
CA VAL A 730 -17.70 24.77 10.07
C VAL A 730 -18.91 23.84 10.28
N ASN A 731 -20.09 24.23 9.79
CA ASN A 731 -21.29 23.42 9.92
C ASN A 731 -21.25 22.17 9.04
N ASP A 732 -20.79 22.28 7.81
CA ASP A 732 -20.64 21.15 6.89
C ASP A 732 -19.57 20.16 7.39
N ALA A 733 -18.48 20.66 7.98
CA ALA A 733 -17.41 19.86 8.55
C ALA A 733 -17.86 18.96 9.72
N LEU A 734 -18.88 19.38 10.48
CA LEU A 734 -19.52 18.55 11.49
C LEU A 734 -20.12 17.29 10.85
N VAL A 735 -20.95 17.48 9.82
CA VAL A 735 -21.60 16.36 9.11
C VAL A 735 -20.56 15.48 8.44
N PHE A 736 -19.55 16.07 7.79
CA PHE A 736 -18.45 15.33 7.18
C PHE A 736 -17.74 14.43 8.21
N THR A 737 -17.42 14.97 9.39
CA THR A 737 -16.70 14.27 10.46
C THR A 737 -17.47 13.08 11.06
N LEU A 738 -18.80 13.05 10.95
CA LEU A 738 -19.61 11.93 11.43
C LEU A 738 -19.52 10.70 10.51
N PHE A 739 -19.43 10.94 9.20
CA PHE A 739 -19.77 9.94 8.20
C PHE A 739 -18.59 9.44 7.36
N GLU A 740 -17.42 10.08 7.49
CA GLU A 740 -16.20 9.67 6.80
C GLU A 740 -15.67 8.30 7.29
N ASN A 741 -14.86 7.63 6.48
CA ASN A 741 -14.37 6.29 6.78
C ASN A 741 -13.41 6.20 7.98
N ALA A 742 -12.68 7.27 8.30
CA ALA A 742 -11.81 7.37 9.47
C ALA A 742 -12.53 7.92 10.72
N SER A 743 -13.85 8.08 10.63
CA SER A 743 -14.74 8.40 11.75
C SER A 743 -15.04 7.11 12.50
N TYR A 744 -14.19 6.80 13.47
CA TYR A 744 -14.23 5.60 14.30
C TYR A 744 -15.00 5.82 15.61
N GLN A 745 -15.99 6.70 15.59
CA GLN A 745 -16.81 6.96 16.76
C GLN A 745 -17.82 5.81 16.95
N ALA A 746 -17.82 5.22 18.13
CA ALA A 746 -18.63 4.05 18.47
C ALA A 746 -19.06 4.10 19.93
N ALA A 747 -20.15 3.40 20.24
CA ALA A 747 -20.63 3.16 21.59
C ALA A 747 -20.13 1.80 22.09
N TYR A 748 -19.88 1.69 23.40
CA TYR A 748 -19.45 0.42 24.02
C TYR A 748 -20.33 0.10 25.23
N ARG A 749 -20.66 -1.18 25.41
CA ARG A 749 -21.35 -1.74 26.57
C ARG A 749 -20.45 -2.80 27.19
N ASP A 750 -19.45 -2.31 27.91
CA ASP A 750 -18.34 -3.11 28.44
C ASP A 750 -18.16 -2.79 29.92
N GLU A 751 -18.16 -3.82 30.78
CA GLU A 751 -18.15 -3.68 32.24
C GLU A 751 -16.98 -2.82 32.77
N ASP A 752 -15.85 -2.82 32.05
CA ASP A 752 -14.65 -2.09 32.46
C ASP A 752 -14.69 -0.60 32.06
N TRP A 753 -15.61 -0.18 31.17
CA TRP A 753 -15.62 1.17 30.60
C TRP A 753 -16.89 1.93 30.95
N SER A 754 -16.72 3.13 31.49
CA SER A 754 -17.86 4.02 31.75
C SER A 754 -17.47 5.48 31.59
N ASN A 755 -18.26 6.21 30.82
CA ASN A 755 -18.20 7.68 30.74
C ASN A 755 -19.55 8.33 31.09
N THR A 756 -20.48 7.54 31.61
CA THR A 756 -21.78 7.97 32.15
C THR A 756 -21.91 7.55 33.61
N ASN A 757 -23.03 7.91 34.24
CA ASN A 757 -23.35 7.45 35.60
C ASN A 757 -23.85 5.99 35.63
N VAL A 758 -23.99 5.33 34.49
CA VAL A 758 -24.38 3.92 34.37
C VAL A 758 -23.11 3.08 34.21
N PRO A 759 -22.81 2.16 35.15
CA PRO A 759 -21.68 1.24 35.02
C PRO A 759 -21.79 0.40 33.75
N GLY A 760 -20.64 0.16 33.12
CA GLY A 760 -20.53 -0.58 31.87
C GLY A 760 -20.96 0.19 30.61
N LYS A 761 -21.35 1.46 30.72
CA LYS A 761 -21.85 2.25 29.59
C LYS A 761 -20.85 3.33 29.16
N TRP A 762 -20.26 3.12 27.98
CA TRP A 762 -19.52 4.13 27.26
C TRP A 762 -20.41 4.74 26.15
N ALA A 763 -21.01 5.88 26.48
CA ALA A 763 -21.84 6.66 25.57
C ALA A 763 -20.99 7.27 24.45
N ASN A 764 -21.50 7.14 23.23
CA ASN A 764 -20.95 7.78 22.05
C ASN A 764 -21.53 9.20 21.92
N GLN A 765 -20.77 10.20 22.35
CA GLN A 765 -21.21 11.61 22.21
C GLN A 765 -21.39 12.05 20.76
N TRP A 766 -20.89 11.27 19.79
CA TRP A 766 -20.98 11.53 18.36
C TRP A 766 -22.25 11.03 17.67
N PHE A 767 -23.15 10.36 18.39
CA PHE A 767 -24.42 9.95 17.79
C PHE A 767 -25.30 11.17 17.46
N TRP A 768 -25.89 11.18 16.26
CA TRP A 768 -26.44 12.39 15.65
C TRP A 768 -27.96 12.49 15.71
N LEU A 769 -28.68 11.38 15.92
CA LEU A 769 -30.14 11.38 16.00
C LEU A 769 -30.64 11.75 17.41
N PRO A 770 -31.72 12.53 17.51
CA PRO A 770 -32.36 12.81 18.80
C PRO A 770 -32.88 11.53 19.46
N ILE A 771 -32.74 11.44 20.78
CA ILE A 771 -33.21 10.28 21.56
C ILE A 771 -34.72 10.06 21.42
N GLY A 772 -35.50 11.13 21.25
CA GLY A 772 -36.94 11.07 21.02
C GLY A 772 -37.30 10.32 19.72
N LEU A 773 -36.56 10.58 18.64
CA LEU A 773 -36.74 9.91 17.36
C LEU A 773 -36.34 8.43 17.46
N VAL A 774 -35.23 8.13 18.13
CA VAL A 774 -34.84 6.73 18.38
C VAL A 774 -35.92 6.00 19.16
N LYS A 775 -36.46 6.63 20.21
CA LYS A 775 -37.51 6.06 21.06
C LYS A 775 -38.77 5.70 20.25
N GLU A 776 -39.26 6.63 19.42
CA GLU A 776 -40.43 6.43 18.56
C GLU A 776 -40.31 5.17 17.68
N HIS A 777 -39.11 4.90 17.17
CA HIS A 777 -38.86 3.76 16.27
C HIS A 777 -38.61 2.42 16.97
N VAL A 778 -38.35 2.40 18.28
CA VAL A 778 -38.06 1.15 19.02
C VAL A 778 -39.11 0.81 20.07
N GLU A 779 -39.94 1.75 20.52
CA GLU A 779 -40.85 1.54 21.66
C GLU A 779 -41.99 0.54 21.40
N ASN A 780 -42.32 0.28 20.13
CA ASN A 780 -43.38 -0.63 19.72
C ASN A 780 -42.86 -1.95 19.10
N ASP A 781 -41.53 -2.18 19.08
CA ASP A 781 -40.92 -3.41 18.56
C ASP A 781 -40.26 -4.21 19.68
N SER A 782 -40.85 -5.35 20.05
CA SER A 782 -40.34 -6.21 21.11
C SER A 782 -38.94 -6.77 20.84
N ASN A 783 -38.52 -6.86 19.57
CA ASN A 783 -37.17 -7.32 19.22
C ASN A 783 -36.10 -6.27 19.52
N LEU A 784 -36.49 -5.00 19.64
CA LEU A 784 -35.60 -3.87 19.92
C LEU A 784 -35.62 -3.45 21.39
N ASN A 785 -36.22 -4.27 22.27
CA ASN A 785 -36.25 -4.05 23.72
C ASN A 785 -34.86 -3.72 24.32
N PRO A 786 -33.75 -4.40 23.96
CA PRO A 786 -32.43 -4.03 24.48
C PRO A 786 -32.03 -2.57 24.19
N ILE A 787 -32.39 -2.05 23.01
CA ILE A 787 -32.13 -0.66 22.64
C ILE A 787 -33.05 0.28 23.43
N TYR A 788 -34.33 -0.07 23.57
CA TYR A 788 -35.29 0.71 24.36
C TYR A 788 -34.92 0.73 25.85
N ASP A 789 -34.39 -0.36 26.39
CA ASP A 789 -33.91 -0.42 27.77
C ASP A 789 -32.67 0.45 27.95
N ASP A 790 -31.73 0.42 27.00
CA ASP A 790 -30.52 1.24 27.03
C ASP A 790 -30.79 2.76 26.95
N LEU A 791 -31.85 3.20 26.26
CA LEU A 791 -32.22 4.63 26.18
C LEU A 791 -32.96 5.17 27.42
N ARG A 792 -33.45 4.30 28.31
CA ARG A 792 -34.24 4.73 29.48
C ARG A 792 -33.41 5.61 30.42
N GLY A 793 -33.93 6.81 30.71
CA GLY A 793 -33.28 7.77 31.60
C GLY A 793 -32.04 8.44 31.00
N ASP A 794 -31.72 8.17 29.74
CA ASP A 794 -30.62 8.80 29.02
C ASP A 794 -31.06 10.14 28.41
N GLN A 795 -30.12 10.86 27.79
CA GLN A 795 -30.32 12.20 27.21
C GLN A 795 -29.68 12.32 25.84
N ASP A 796 -30.12 13.32 25.07
CA ASP A 796 -29.51 13.64 23.77
C ASP A 796 -27.99 13.80 23.86
N ARG A 797 -27.31 13.14 22.92
CA ARG A 797 -25.86 13.23 22.77
C ARG A 797 -25.43 14.61 22.32
N PHE A 798 -24.17 14.94 22.58
CA PHE A 798 -23.60 16.25 22.26
C PHE A 798 -23.87 16.65 20.80
N ILE A 799 -23.64 15.75 19.84
CA ILE A 799 -23.82 16.06 18.41
C ILE A 799 -25.30 16.27 18.03
N ALA A 800 -26.22 15.45 18.52
CA ALA A 800 -27.65 15.66 18.27
C ALA A 800 -28.11 17.08 18.69
N LYS A 801 -27.61 17.56 19.85
CA LYS A 801 -27.83 18.94 20.30
C LYS A 801 -27.19 19.97 19.37
N GLN A 802 -25.96 19.74 18.92
CA GLN A 802 -25.27 20.65 17.99
C GLN A 802 -26.01 20.75 16.65
N ILE A 803 -26.52 19.63 16.12
CA ILE A 803 -27.29 19.60 14.86
C ILE A 803 -28.57 20.41 15.00
N ALA A 804 -29.30 20.25 16.10
CA ALA A 804 -30.55 20.99 16.34
C ALA A 804 -30.37 22.53 16.39
N HIS A 805 -29.17 23.02 16.67
CA HIS A 805 -28.87 24.46 16.79
C HIS A 805 -28.14 25.05 15.57
N ARG A 806 -27.87 24.27 14.52
CA ARG A 806 -27.08 24.69 13.35
C ARG A 806 -27.94 24.75 12.09
N SER A 807 -27.50 25.56 11.14
CA SER A 807 -28.03 25.57 9.77
C SER A 807 -26.98 24.97 8.85
N PHE A 808 -27.36 23.94 8.11
CA PHE A 808 -26.49 23.21 7.20
C PHE A 808 -26.70 23.66 5.76
N SER A 809 -25.68 23.45 4.93
CA SER A 809 -25.87 23.56 3.49
C SER A 809 -26.77 22.47 2.96
N ASN A 810 -27.23 22.63 1.71
CA ASN A 810 -28.04 21.61 1.03
C ASN A 810 -27.30 20.26 0.94
N GLU A 811 -25.99 20.26 0.70
CA GLU A 811 -25.19 19.04 0.61
C GLU A 811 -25.08 18.33 1.96
N ALA A 812 -24.79 19.09 3.03
CA ALA A 812 -24.69 18.52 4.38
C ALA A 812 -26.04 18.04 4.91
N GLN A 813 -27.13 18.78 4.64
CA GLN A 813 -28.48 18.35 5.00
C GLN A 813 -28.87 17.06 4.26
N ALA A 814 -28.57 16.97 2.96
CA ALA A 814 -28.85 15.75 2.18
C ALA A 814 -28.10 14.52 2.69
N VAL A 815 -26.90 14.70 3.27
CA VAL A 815 -26.16 13.60 3.93
C VAL A 815 -26.85 13.17 5.22
N LEU A 816 -27.29 14.12 6.06
CA LEU A 816 -28.04 13.82 7.29
C LEU A 816 -29.32 13.04 6.98
N ASP A 817 -30.11 13.52 6.02
CA ASP A 817 -31.38 12.91 5.62
C ASP A 817 -31.16 11.48 5.07
N ALA A 818 -30.11 11.28 4.26
CA ALA A 818 -29.78 9.97 3.72
C ALA A 818 -29.23 9.01 4.79
N ALA A 819 -28.42 9.51 5.73
CA ALA A 819 -27.89 8.72 6.84
C ALA A 819 -28.99 8.27 7.81
N GLU A 820 -30.00 9.10 8.05
CA GLU A 820 -31.18 8.74 8.85
C GLU A 820 -31.97 7.61 8.18
N LYS A 821 -32.20 7.67 6.87
CA LYS A 821 -32.84 6.57 6.12
C LYS A 821 -32.07 5.26 6.24
N VAL A 822 -30.74 5.29 6.08
CA VAL A 822 -29.89 4.11 6.28
C VAL A 822 -30.00 3.58 7.71
N TRP A 823 -30.03 4.47 8.71
CA TRP A 823 -30.22 4.06 10.11
C TRP A 823 -31.57 3.36 10.30
N LEU A 824 -32.67 3.90 9.75
CA LEU A 824 -34.00 3.31 9.81
C LEU A 824 -34.05 1.93 9.13
N GLU A 825 -33.48 1.80 7.94
CA GLU A 825 -33.46 0.53 7.18
C GLU A 825 -32.59 -0.55 7.85
N THR A 826 -31.56 -0.15 8.60
CA THR A 826 -30.68 -1.09 9.33
C THR A 826 -31.20 -1.44 10.73
N LEU A 827 -32.12 -0.67 11.29
CA LEU A 827 -32.61 -0.82 12.66
C LEU A 827 -33.24 -2.20 12.94
N PRO A 828 -34.13 -2.77 12.10
CA PRO A 828 -34.71 -4.09 12.35
C PRO A 828 -33.67 -5.22 12.38
N ASN A 829 -32.57 -5.07 11.63
CA ASN A 829 -31.53 -6.09 11.53
C ASN A 829 -30.62 -6.12 12.76
N ARG A 830 -30.66 -5.10 13.64
CA ARG A 830 -29.83 -5.04 14.85
C ARG A 830 -30.13 -6.17 15.82
N ALA A 831 -31.42 -6.46 16.03
CA ALA A 831 -31.86 -7.50 16.96
C ALA A 831 -31.25 -8.87 16.66
N MET A 832 -31.05 -9.17 15.37
CA MET A 832 -30.46 -10.42 14.90
C MET A 832 -28.95 -10.50 15.16
N LEU A 833 -28.29 -9.37 15.43
CA LEU A 833 -26.83 -9.28 15.51
C LEU A 833 -26.29 -9.10 16.93
N PHE A 834 -27.17 -8.93 17.93
CA PHE A 834 -26.77 -8.80 19.32
C PHE A 834 -25.93 -10.01 19.78
N ASP A 835 -26.44 -11.22 19.52
CA ASP A 835 -25.81 -12.46 19.97
C ASP A 835 -24.71 -12.96 19.04
N ASP A 836 -24.87 -12.75 17.72
CA ASP A 836 -23.89 -13.19 16.72
C ASP A 836 -22.63 -12.29 16.70
N TYR A 837 -22.78 -11.01 17.06
CA TYR A 837 -21.70 -10.04 17.04
C TYR A 837 -21.70 -9.11 18.28
N PRO A 838 -21.59 -9.66 19.51
CA PRO A 838 -21.66 -8.87 20.75
C PRO A 838 -20.57 -7.78 20.83
N LYS A 839 -19.42 -8.01 20.20
CA LYS A 839 -18.33 -7.03 20.08
C LYS A 839 -18.70 -5.75 19.30
N TYR A 840 -19.85 -5.72 18.63
CA TYR A 840 -20.34 -4.55 17.92
C TYR A 840 -21.23 -3.66 18.78
N TYR A 841 -21.62 -4.09 19.99
CA TYR A 841 -22.42 -3.31 20.93
C TYR A 841 -23.67 -2.68 20.28
N LEU A 842 -24.41 -3.45 19.47
CA LEU A 842 -25.51 -2.95 18.64
C LEU A 842 -26.79 -2.68 19.45
N GLU A 843 -26.85 -3.21 20.67
CA GLU A 843 -27.83 -2.89 21.70
C GLU A 843 -27.72 -1.44 22.19
N ALA A 844 -26.60 -0.77 21.92
CA ALA A 844 -26.44 0.65 22.20
C ALA A 844 -27.38 1.50 21.33
N TRP A 845 -28.25 2.29 21.96
CA TRP A 845 -29.13 3.22 21.23
C TRP A 845 -28.34 4.27 20.45
N ASP A 846 -27.15 4.61 20.93
CA ASP A 846 -26.21 5.57 20.36
C ASP A 846 -25.08 4.92 19.54
N ALA A 847 -25.32 3.72 19.01
CA ALA A 847 -24.39 3.05 18.10
C ALA A 847 -24.03 3.95 16.90
N GLY A 848 -22.73 4.23 16.75
CA GLY A 848 -22.23 5.20 15.78
C GLY A 848 -22.26 4.71 14.33
N TRP A 849 -21.98 5.61 13.39
CA TRP A 849 -22.00 5.30 11.95
C TRP A 849 -21.10 4.12 11.58
N PHE A 850 -19.95 3.97 12.25
CA PHE A 850 -19.07 2.82 12.02
C PHE A 850 -19.77 1.48 12.31
N GLN A 851 -20.56 1.41 13.39
CA GLN A 851 -21.35 0.22 13.77
C GLN A 851 -22.48 -0.01 12.75
N ILE A 852 -23.16 1.05 12.31
CA ILE A 852 -24.18 0.98 11.23
C ILE A 852 -23.61 0.38 9.95
N LYS A 853 -22.39 0.78 9.55
CA LYS A 853 -21.72 0.20 8.38
C LYS A 853 -21.45 -1.30 8.53
N GLN A 854 -21.22 -1.80 9.75
CA GLN A 854 -21.05 -3.25 9.95
C GLN A 854 -22.35 -4.00 9.69
N ILE A 855 -23.50 -3.44 10.13
CA ILE A 855 -24.81 -4.00 9.82
C ILE A 855 -25.03 -3.98 8.30
N ASN A 856 -24.76 -2.84 7.66
CA ASN A 856 -24.96 -2.64 6.24
C ASN A 856 -24.10 -3.56 5.35
N HIS A 857 -22.92 -4.00 5.81
CA HIS A 857 -22.13 -5.01 5.09
C HIS A 857 -22.78 -6.39 5.05
N LEU A 858 -23.56 -6.73 6.08
CA LEU A 858 -24.26 -8.01 6.20
C LEU A 858 -25.66 -7.93 5.58
N TYR A 859 -26.36 -6.82 5.81
CA TYR A 859 -27.71 -6.53 5.34
C TYR A 859 -27.75 -5.13 4.73
N PRO A 860 -27.41 -4.99 3.43
CA PRO A 860 -27.34 -3.71 2.77
C PRO A 860 -28.68 -2.96 2.77
N ALA A 861 -28.68 -1.73 3.27
CA ALA A 861 -29.77 -0.79 3.18
C ALA A 861 -29.93 -0.31 1.73
N ALA A 862 -31.17 -0.21 1.24
CA ALA A 862 -31.49 0.26 -0.09
C ALA A 862 -31.05 1.72 -0.30
N SER A 863 -31.13 2.55 0.74
CA SER A 863 -30.73 3.96 0.72
C SER A 863 -29.21 4.18 0.87
N TYR A 864 -28.40 3.13 1.03
CA TYR A 864 -26.96 3.30 1.26
C TYR A 864 -26.24 3.94 0.07
N ASP A 865 -26.64 3.59 -1.15
CA ASP A 865 -26.04 4.17 -2.37
C ASP A 865 -26.35 5.66 -2.50
N GLN A 866 -27.58 6.06 -2.19
CA GLN A 866 -27.96 7.47 -2.11
C GLN A 866 -27.10 8.22 -1.07
N PHE A 867 -26.88 7.63 0.12
CA PHE A 867 -25.98 8.22 1.12
C PHE A 867 -24.56 8.41 0.56
N ARG A 868 -24.01 7.40 -0.15
CA ARG A 868 -22.65 7.49 -0.73
C ARG A 868 -22.55 8.64 -1.74
N GLU A 869 -23.56 8.80 -2.59
CA GLU A 869 -23.63 9.89 -3.55
C GLU A 869 -23.73 11.27 -2.88
N CYS A 870 -24.59 11.43 -1.87
CA CYS A 870 -24.70 12.67 -1.10
C CYS A 870 -23.38 13.01 -0.39
N PHE A 871 -22.74 12.02 0.24
CA PHE A 871 -21.49 12.21 0.96
C PHE A 871 -20.34 12.60 0.02
N GLU A 872 -20.28 12.02 -1.17
CA GLU A 872 -19.27 12.38 -2.18
C GLU A 872 -19.44 13.83 -2.66
N LYS A 873 -20.68 14.31 -2.84
CA LYS A 873 -20.94 15.73 -3.15
C LYS A 873 -20.46 16.66 -2.02
N LEU A 874 -20.77 16.33 -0.77
CA LEU A 874 -20.29 17.07 0.39
C LEU A 874 -18.76 17.07 0.49
N LYS A 875 -18.12 15.94 0.17
CA LYS A 875 -16.66 15.80 0.16
C LYS A 875 -16.01 16.68 -0.91
N GLN A 876 -16.54 16.68 -2.13
CA GLN A 876 -16.04 17.54 -3.21
C GLN A 876 -16.18 19.02 -2.87
N LYS A 877 -17.34 19.43 -2.36
CA LYS A 877 -17.58 20.80 -1.88
C LYS A 877 -16.60 21.19 -0.76
N SER A 878 -16.44 20.31 0.23
CA SER A 878 -15.51 20.50 1.35
C SER A 878 -14.07 20.64 0.86
N GLY A 879 -13.64 19.84 -0.12
CA GLY A 879 -12.33 19.98 -0.78
C GLY A 879 -12.14 21.34 -1.45
N GLN A 880 -13.18 21.86 -2.13
CA GLN A 880 -13.12 23.20 -2.72
C GLN A 880 -12.99 24.30 -1.65
N LEU A 881 -13.73 24.17 -0.54
CA LEU A 881 -13.68 25.10 0.58
C LEU A 881 -12.32 25.12 1.29
N VAL A 882 -11.60 23.99 1.31
CA VAL A 882 -10.21 23.96 1.81
C VAL A 882 -9.33 24.97 1.10
N TYR A 883 -9.41 25.02 -0.23
CA TYR A 883 -8.66 25.98 -1.04
C TYR A 883 -9.21 27.40 -0.91
N ASP A 884 -10.53 27.57 -0.94
CA ASP A 884 -11.17 28.89 -0.87
C ASP A 884 -10.93 29.59 0.48
N LEU A 885 -10.72 28.82 1.55
CA LEU A 885 -10.37 29.32 2.90
C LEU A 885 -8.85 29.41 3.13
N GLY A 886 -8.03 29.26 2.08
CA GLY A 886 -6.59 29.46 2.16
C GLY A 886 -5.83 28.41 2.98
N MET A 887 -6.43 27.23 3.23
CA MET A 887 -5.72 26.15 3.94
C MET A 887 -4.71 25.42 3.04
N LEU A 888 -4.90 25.47 1.72
CA LEU A 888 -3.97 24.99 0.68
C LEU A 888 -4.01 25.95 -0.51
N ASN A 889 -2.95 25.95 -1.33
CA ASN A 889 -2.92 26.68 -2.60
C ASN A 889 -3.44 25.81 -3.75
N LYS A 890 -4.18 26.45 -4.67
CA LYS A 890 -4.71 25.81 -5.88
C LYS A 890 -3.62 25.48 -6.89
#